data_AF-A0A1S4CPE5-F1
#
_entry.id   AF-A0A1S4CPE5-F1
#
_cell.length_a   1.000
_cell.length_b   1.000
_cell.length_c   1.000
_cell.angle_alpha   90.00
_cell.angle_beta   90.00
_cell.angle_gamma   90.00
#
_symmetry.space_group_name_H-M   'P 1'
#
loop_
_entity.id
_entity.type
_entity.pdbx_description
1 polymer ?
#
loop_
_entity_poly.entity_id
_entity_poly.type
_entity_poly.pdbx_seq_one_letter_code
_entity_poly.pdbx_strand_id
1 'polypeptide(L)'
;MAHNLHREITGQGFMSLAKFLRVPASALSSHPLVLAALSSLNSEILSEASVNVISELIHYTAARNSGGVSSQLPLIQVIVPQVMNLKPQLRDPSKDEEDIKAIARLFADMGDAYVELIATGSDESMLIVHALLEVASHPEFDIASMTFNFWHNLQMILTERESYTSSGNETSIEAEKTRRLQVFSSSYESLVSLVTFRVQYPQDFSDLSTEDQKDFKQTRYAVADVLIDGALVLGGEPTLKILYMKLVEAINHCGKDQHSDWRPAEAALYCIRAISDYVSDTEAEVMPQIMSLLPKLPHQPQLLQTVCLTIGAYSRWLNAASSGLSFLPSLIDILVSGMSMCEDSAAAAALAFRHICNDCKKKLCGSLDGLFQIYQTAVIGEGPFKVSAEDSLHLVEALSMVITELPSEQAKKALEAVCLPSVAPLQEMINQGPLVLGQKTARELTVHFDRLANIFRYVNHPEAVADAIQRLWPIFKAIFDVRAWDMRTMESLCRACKNAVRTSKRLMGVTIGAMLEEIQGLYGQHHQPCFLYLSSEVIKIFGSDPTCANYLKVLIESLFSHTACLLTKIQDFTSRPDIADDCFLLASRCIRYCPQLLFPSLVFPSLVDCAMVGITVQHREASNSILNFLSDIFDLANSTQGESCLSIRDSVIIPRGPTITRILVACLTGALPSSRLETVTYALLALTRAYGLKALEWAKECVSLIPSTAATELERTRFLQALSDAASGANMNNLVVPIEELSEVCRRNRTVQEIVQGALRPLDLNIVAVS
;
A
#
# COMPACT_ATOMS: atom_id res chain seq x y z
N MET A 1 -17.22 45.98 16.56
CA MET A 1 -17.90 44.70 16.27
C MET A 1 -18.69 44.73 14.95
N ALA A 2 -19.74 45.55 14.78
CA ALA A 2 -20.54 45.54 13.53
C ALA A 2 -19.75 45.93 12.25
N HIS A 3 -18.73 46.78 12.36
CA HIS A 3 -17.93 47.21 11.20
C HIS A 3 -16.89 46.17 10.74
N ASN A 4 -16.44 45.27 11.64
CA ASN A 4 -15.51 44.19 11.33
C ASN A 4 -16.25 42.99 10.71
N LEU A 5 -17.44 42.66 11.25
CA LEU A 5 -18.30 41.61 10.71
C LEU A 5 -18.74 41.89 9.26
N HIS A 6 -18.96 43.16 8.91
CA HIS A 6 -19.33 43.56 7.55
C HIS A 6 -18.14 43.45 6.56
N ARG A 7 -16.90 43.62 7.04
CA ARG A 7 -15.67 43.41 6.25
C ARG A 7 -15.35 41.93 6.04
N GLU A 8 -15.62 41.08 7.03
CA GLU A 8 -15.47 39.61 6.95
C GLU A 8 -16.34 39.01 5.84
N ILE A 9 -17.64 39.33 5.85
CA ILE A 9 -18.61 38.79 4.88
C ILE A 9 -18.32 39.31 3.46
N THR A 10 -17.82 40.54 3.33
CA THR A 10 -17.47 41.10 2.00
C THR A 10 -16.16 40.57 1.46
N GLY A 11 -15.17 40.26 2.30
CA GLY A 11 -13.86 39.73 1.86
C GLY A 11 -13.92 38.30 1.30
N GLN A 12 -14.51 37.36 2.06
CA GLN A 12 -14.64 35.96 1.62
C GLN A 12 -15.61 35.83 0.44
N GLY A 13 -16.75 36.53 0.50
CA GLY A 13 -17.71 36.57 -0.60
C GLY A 13 -17.12 37.14 -1.89
N PHE A 14 -16.29 38.20 -1.79
CA PHE A 14 -15.58 38.78 -2.94
C PHE A 14 -14.58 37.80 -3.56
N MET A 15 -13.86 37.00 -2.77
CA MET A 15 -12.88 36.04 -3.31
C MET A 15 -13.54 34.84 -4.00
N SER A 16 -14.62 34.29 -3.43
CA SER A 16 -15.41 33.26 -4.12
C SER A 16 -15.98 33.79 -5.45
N LEU A 17 -16.43 35.05 -5.47
CA LEU A 17 -16.93 35.71 -6.66
C LEU A 17 -15.82 36.01 -7.67
N ALA A 18 -14.65 36.46 -7.23
CA ALA A 18 -13.51 36.78 -8.08
C ALA A 18 -12.92 35.50 -8.73
N LYS A 19 -12.89 34.38 -7.99
CA LYS A 19 -12.55 33.05 -8.55
C LYS A 19 -13.58 32.60 -9.59
N PHE A 20 -14.86 32.80 -9.32
CA PHE A 20 -15.94 32.46 -10.27
C PHE A 20 -15.89 33.34 -11.54
N LEU A 21 -15.56 34.63 -11.39
CA LEU A 21 -15.56 35.63 -12.46
C LEU A 21 -14.21 35.81 -13.18
N ARG A 22 -13.14 35.13 -12.75
CA ARG A 22 -11.78 35.19 -13.34
C ARG A 22 -11.24 36.63 -13.48
N VAL A 23 -11.26 37.41 -12.40
CA VAL A 23 -10.81 38.82 -12.41
C VAL A 23 -9.29 38.92 -12.68
N PRO A 24 -8.80 39.77 -13.59
CA PRO A 24 -7.36 39.88 -13.89
C PRO A 24 -6.52 40.33 -12.69
N ALA A 25 -5.29 39.81 -12.57
CA ALA A 25 -4.37 40.11 -11.47
C ALA A 25 -4.04 41.60 -11.31
N SER A 26 -3.90 42.32 -12.42
CA SER A 26 -3.64 43.77 -12.44
C SER A 26 -4.81 44.61 -11.91
N ALA A 27 -6.04 44.13 -12.05
CA ALA A 27 -7.22 44.78 -11.48
C ALA A 27 -7.30 44.51 -9.97
N LEU A 28 -6.90 43.32 -9.52
CA LEU A 28 -6.85 42.97 -8.10
C LEU A 28 -5.72 43.71 -7.35
N SER A 29 -4.56 43.90 -7.96
CA SER A 29 -3.41 44.54 -7.30
C SER A 29 -3.65 46.01 -6.91
N SER A 30 -4.55 46.69 -7.63
CA SER A 30 -4.96 48.08 -7.35
C SER A 30 -6.33 48.18 -6.65
N HIS A 31 -6.95 47.04 -6.31
CA HIS A 31 -8.30 47.03 -5.77
C HIS A 31 -8.32 47.54 -4.31
N PRO A 32 -9.23 48.46 -3.94
CA PRO A 32 -9.27 49.05 -2.60
C PRO A 32 -9.41 48.03 -1.46
N LEU A 33 -10.15 46.93 -1.68
CA LEU A 33 -10.28 45.86 -0.68
C LEU A 33 -8.98 45.09 -0.46
N VAL A 34 -8.18 44.88 -1.52
CA VAL A 34 -6.88 44.21 -1.42
C VAL A 34 -5.89 45.10 -0.66
N LEU A 35 -5.84 46.39 -0.99
CA LEU A 35 -5.01 47.37 -0.27
C LEU A 35 -5.44 47.55 1.20
N ALA A 36 -6.75 47.50 1.48
CA ALA A 36 -7.27 47.54 2.85
C ALA A 36 -6.89 46.28 3.66
N ALA A 37 -6.95 45.09 3.03
CA ALA A 37 -6.51 43.85 3.67
C ALA A 37 -5.00 43.89 3.97
N LEU A 38 -4.18 44.29 3.00
CA LEU A 38 -2.72 44.39 3.17
C LEU A 38 -2.32 45.40 4.23
N SER A 39 -2.92 46.59 4.25
CA SER A 39 -2.62 47.60 5.28
C SER A 39 -3.00 47.15 6.69
N SER A 40 -4.05 46.33 6.82
CA SER A 40 -4.46 45.79 8.12
C SER A 40 -3.52 44.73 8.71
N LEU A 41 -2.60 44.17 7.92
CA LEU A 41 -1.56 43.28 8.45
C LEU A 41 -0.58 44.00 9.39
N ASN A 42 -0.40 45.32 9.22
CA ASN A 42 0.51 46.13 10.03
C ASN A 42 -0.17 46.76 11.26
N SER A 43 -1.41 46.33 11.58
CA SER A 43 -2.15 46.75 12.77
C SER A 43 -1.63 46.04 14.02
N GLU A 44 -1.77 46.65 15.20
CA GLU A 44 -1.42 46.01 16.49
C GLU A 44 -2.20 44.71 16.72
N ILE A 45 -3.46 44.67 16.29
CA ILE A 45 -4.32 43.48 16.31
C ILE A 45 -4.43 42.96 14.87
N LEU A 46 -3.98 41.73 14.64
CA LEU A 46 -4.14 41.06 13.35
C LEU A 46 -5.60 40.66 13.16
N SER A 47 -6.12 40.94 11.96
CA SER A 47 -7.48 40.59 11.58
C SER A 47 -7.46 39.25 10.86
N GLU A 48 -8.06 38.21 11.45
CA GLU A 48 -8.19 36.87 10.85
C GLU A 48 -8.81 36.93 9.44
N ALA A 49 -9.78 37.83 9.25
CA ALA A 49 -10.40 38.09 7.95
C ALA A 49 -9.38 38.53 6.89
N SER A 50 -8.43 39.37 7.28
CA SER A 50 -7.40 39.91 6.39
C SER A 50 -6.38 38.84 6.04
N VAL A 51 -6.00 38.01 7.00
CA VAL A 51 -5.13 36.84 6.80
C VAL A 51 -5.77 35.87 5.81
N ASN A 52 -7.05 35.53 6.00
CA ASN A 52 -7.79 34.65 5.10
C ASN A 52 -7.90 35.22 3.68
N VAL A 53 -8.17 36.53 3.53
CA VAL A 53 -8.20 37.17 2.21
C VAL A 53 -6.84 37.10 1.51
N ILE A 54 -5.75 37.32 2.25
CA ILE A 54 -4.40 37.32 1.67
C ILE A 54 -3.94 35.90 1.32
N SER A 55 -4.20 34.92 2.17
CA SER A 55 -4.03 33.49 1.88
C SER A 55 -4.74 33.09 0.58
N GLU A 56 -6.00 33.50 0.43
CA GLU A 56 -6.78 33.24 -0.79
C GLU A 56 -6.22 33.95 -2.03
N LEU A 57 -5.67 35.16 -1.88
CA LEU A 57 -5.00 35.88 -2.98
C LEU A 57 -3.70 35.18 -3.39
N ILE A 58 -2.93 34.65 -2.43
CA ILE A 58 -1.73 33.86 -2.70
C ILE A 58 -2.11 32.62 -3.53
N HIS A 59 -3.10 31.83 -3.08
CA HIS A 59 -3.58 30.67 -3.85
C HIS A 59 -4.15 31.04 -5.21
N TYR A 60 -4.82 32.19 -5.33
CA TYR A 60 -5.31 32.69 -6.62
C TYR A 60 -4.16 32.92 -7.62
N THR A 61 -3.06 33.51 -7.17
CA THR A 61 -1.88 33.75 -8.03
C THR A 61 -1.18 32.47 -8.48
N ALA A 62 -1.33 31.36 -7.75
CA ALA A 62 -0.73 30.06 -8.09
C ALA A 62 -1.65 29.13 -8.90
N ALA A 63 -2.94 29.46 -9.06
CA ALA A 63 -3.89 28.57 -9.74
C ALA A 63 -3.54 28.36 -11.23
N ARG A 64 -3.36 27.10 -11.65
CA ARG A 64 -2.97 26.67 -13.02
C ARG A 64 -3.83 27.23 -14.17
N ASN A 65 -5.04 27.70 -13.87
CA ASN A 65 -6.00 28.22 -14.86
C ASN A 65 -5.86 29.74 -15.14
N SER A 66 -4.86 30.42 -14.57
CA SER A 66 -4.76 31.90 -14.56
C SER A 66 -3.77 32.53 -15.56
N GLY A 67 -3.25 31.76 -16.52
CA GLY A 67 -2.39 32.29 -17.61
C GLY A 67 -0.89 32.33 -17.33
N GLY A 68 -0.42 31.55 -16.34
CA GLY A 68 1.00 31.44 -15.96
C GLY A 68 1.46 32.54 -15.00
N VAL A 69 2.62 32.33 -14.35
CA VAL A 69 3.18 33.23 -13.33
C VAL A 69 3.37 34.67 -13.82
N SER A 70 3.67 34.86 -15.11
CA SER A 70 3.90 36.18 -15.71
C SER A 70 2.63 37.06 -15.73
N SER A 71 1.44 36.47 -15.83
CA SER A 71 0.18 37.22 -15.80
C SER A 71 -0.20 37.68 -14.38
N GLN A 72 0.34 37.01 -13.36
CA GLN A 72 0.04 37.22 -11.95
C GLN A 72 1.09 38.09 -11.22
N LEU A 73 2.25 38.34 -11.85
CA LEU A 73 3.38 39.07 -11.27
C LEU A 73 3.03 40.43 -10.64
N PRO A 74 2.14 41.27 -11.22
CA PRO A 74 1.76 42.54 -10.61
C PRO A 74 1.10 42.41 -9.24
N LEU A 75 0.40 41.31 -8.98
CA LEU A 75 -0.23 41.04 -7.69
C LEU A 75 0.80 40.45 -6.70
N ILE A 76 1.67 39.55 -7.17
CA ILE A 76 2.77 38.97 -6.38
C ILE A 76 3.70 40.08 -5.83
N GLN A 77 4.07 41.05 -6.67
CA GLN A 77 4.93 42.18 -6.30
C GLN A 77 4.34 43.08 -5.21
N VAL A 78 3.02 43.08 -5.03
CA VAL A 78 2.34 43.85 -3.98
C VAL A 78 2.20 43.02 -2.70
N ILE A 79 1.92 41.72 -2.81
CA ILE A 79 1.66 40.84 -1.66
C ILE A 79 2.97 40.49 -0.93
N VAL A 80 3.99 40.01 -1.65
CA VAL A 80 5.22 39.44 -1.05
C VAL A 80 5.91 40.42 -0.09
N PRO A 81 6.17 41.69 -0.44
CA PRO A 81 6.82 42.62 0.48
C PRO A 81 6.02 42.88 1.76
N GLN A 82 4.69 42.89 1.69
CA GLN A 82 3.83 43.12 2.86
C GLN A 82 3.85 41.93 3.82
N VAL A 83 3.83 40.70 3.29
CA VAL A 83 3.99 39.50 4.12
C VAL A 83 5.39 39.45 4.73
N MET A 84 6.44 39.78 3.96
CA MET A 84 7.82 39.80 4.46
C MET A 84 8.05 40.82 5.59
N ASN A 85 7.31 41.93 5.62
CA ASN A 85 7.37 42.90 6.73
C ASN A 85 6.89 42.32 8.07
N LEU A 86 6.14 41.21 8.07
CA LEU A 86 5.69 40.51 9.27
C LEU A 86 6.77 39.61 9.87
N LYS A 87 7.86 39.33 9.13
CA LYS A 87 8.93 38.43 9.59
C LYS A 87 9.45 38.75 11.00
N PRO A 88 9.73 40.01 11.38
CA PRO A 88 10.20 40.32 12.73
C PRO A 88 9.20 39.94 13.84
N GLN A 89 7.90 39.91 13.54
CA GLN A 89 6.84 39.60 14.51
C GLN A 89 6.83 38.12 14.90
N LEU A 90 7.39 37.22 14.06
CA LEU A 90 7.53 35.79 14.39
C LEU A 90 8.42 35.55 15.64
N ARG A 91 9.28 36.51 15.97
CA ARG A 91 10.19 36.45 17.13
C ARG A 91 9.79 37.39 18.26
N ASP A 92 8.65 38.07 18.14
CA ASP A 92 8.21 39.06 19.12
C ASP A 92 7.54 38.36 20.31
N PRO A 93 8.13 38.39 21.52
CA PRO A 93 7.56 37.73 22.69
C PRO A 93 6.28 38.42 23.21
N SER A 94 5.92 39.60 22.68
CA SER A 94 4.69 40.30 23.03
C SER A 94 3.47 39.85 22.22
N LYS A 95 3.68 39.09 21.14
CA LYS A 95 2.60 38.52 20.32
C LYS A 95 2.04 37.25 20.94
N ASP A 96 0.73 37.08 20.83
CA ASP A 96 0.07 35.85 21.24
C ASP A 96 0.27 34.74 20.19
N GLU A 97 -0.02 33.52 20.59
CA GLU A 97 0.20 32.33 19.77
C GLU A 97 -0.68 32.31 18.51
N GLU A 98 -1.91 32.84 18.59
CA GLU A 98 -2.84 32.92 17.46
C GLU A 98 -2.37 33.92 16.40
N ASP A 99 -1.85 35.08 16.81
CA ASP A 99 -1.20 36.04 15.91
C ASP A 99 0.00 35.40 15.21
N ILE A 100 0.87 34.70 15.95
CA ILE A 100 2.04 34.01 15.38
C ILE A 100 1.60 32.91 14.41
N LYS A 101 0.57 32.13 14.77
CA LYS A 101 -0.01 31.09 13.93
C LYS A 101 -0.58 31.65 12.63
N ALA A 102 -1.26 32.78 12.70
CA ALA A 102 -1.79 33.46 11.53
C ALA A 102 -0.68 34.00 10.60
N ILE A 103 0.39 34.58 11.17
CA ILE A 103 1.56 35.02 10.40
C ILE A 103 2.28 33.82 9.77
N ALA A 104 2.51 32.74 10.54
CA ALA A 104 3.14 31.51 10.08
C ALA A 104 2.40 30.87 8.90
N ARG A 105 1.06 30.86 8.95
CA ARG A 105 0.21 30.39 7.85
C ARG A 105 0.44 31.20 6.57
N LEU A 106 0.53 32.53 6.65
CA LEU A 106 0.82 33.36 5.48
C LEU A 106 2.19 33.05 4.86
N PHE A 107 3.21 32.80 5.70
CA PHE A 107 4.52 32.38 5.21
C PHE A 107 4.45 31.00 4.57
N ALA A 108 3.78 30.02 5.18
CA ALA A 108 3.57 28.69 4.61
C ALA A 108 2.86 28.73 3.26
N ASP A 109 1.72 29.43 3.17
CA ASP A 109 0.95 29.60 1.93
C ASP A 109 1.81 30.27 0.84
N MET A 110 2.60 31.28 1.20
CA MET A 110 3.52 31.95 0.28
C MET A 110 4.65 31.03 -0.20
N GLY A 111 5.19 30.20 0.70
CA GLY A 111 6.19 29.18 0.37
C GLY A 111 5.64 28.17 -0.63
N ASP A 112 4.49 27.56 -0.32
CA ASP A 112 3.84 26.53 -1.14
C ASP A 112 3.42 27.08 -2.51
N ALA A 113 2.80 28.27 -2.55
CA ALA A 113 2.31 28.86 -3.79
C ALA A 113 3.43 29.26 -4.76
N TYR A 114 4.60 29.65 -4.24
CA TYR A 114 5.71 30.16 -5.03
C TYR A 114 6.93 29.25 -5.02
N VAL A 115 6.77 27.98 -4.64
CA VAL A 115 7.88 27.02 -4.50
C VAL A 115 8.73 26.88 -5.77
N GLU A 116 8.10 26.91 -6.96
CA GLU A 116 8.82 26.86 -8.25
C GLU A 116 9.73 28.09 -8.47
N LEU A 117 9.27 29.28 -8.05
CA LEU A 117 10.08 30.50 -8.12
C LEU A 117 11.18 30.48 -7.06
N ILE A 118 10.85 30.06 -5.84
CA ILE A 118 11.79 29.98 -4.74
C ILE A 118 12.94 29.04 -5.11
N ALA A 119 12.64 27.89 -5.72
CA ALA A 119 13.62 26.90 -6.15
C ALA A 119 14.68 27.43 -7.15
N THR A 120 14.49 28.61 -7.74
CA THR A 120 15.53 29.27 -8.56
C THR A 120 16.75 29.70 -7.74
N GLY A 121 16.57 29.92 -6.43
CA GLY A 121 17.63 30.27 -5.49
C GLY A 121 18.13 31.71 -5.64
N SER A 122 17.26 32.67 -5.98
CA SER A 122 17.60 34.10 -5.94
C SER A 122 17.77 34.61 -4.50
N ASP A 123 18.45 35.75 -4.33
CA ASP A 123 18.65 36.35 -3.00
C ASP A 123 17.30 36.67 -2.31
N GLU A 124 16.31 37.16 -3.07
CA GLU A 124 14.95 37.41 -2.56
C GLU A 124 14.25 36.11 -2.15
N SER A 125 14.43 35.04 -2.92
CA SER A 125 13.88 33.71 -2.61
C SER A 125 14.44 33.18 -1.29
N MET A 126 15.74 33.39 -1.06
CA MET A 126 16.38 32.99 0.19
C MET A 126 15.87 33.77 1.40
N LEU A 127 15.42 35.02 1.25
CA LEU A 127 14.79 35.75 2.36
C LEU A 127 13.50 35.07 2.84
N ILE A 128 12.70 34.55 1.91
CA ILE A 128 11.48 33.78 2.20
C ILE A 128 11.84 32.47 2.91
N VAL A 129 12.85 31.76 2.41
CA VAL A 129 13.35 30.50 3.01
C VAL A 129 13.81 30.72 4.45
N HIS A 130 14.51 31.83 4.73
CA HIS A 130 14.88 32.19 6.10
C HIS A 130 13.67 32.48 7.00
N ALA A 131 12.59 33.07 6.47
CA ALA A 131 11.35 33.26 7.24
C ALA A 131 10.66 31.92 7.53
N LEU A 132 10.64 31.01 6.56
CA LEU A 132 10.09 29.66 6.73
C LEU A 132 10.89 28.84 7.76
N LEU A 133 12.22 28.98 7.81
CA LEU A 133 13.04 28.39 8.88
C LEU A 133 12.73 28.97 10.26
N GLU A 134 12.42 30.27 10.35
CA GLU A 134 11.98 30.87 11.62
C GLU A 134 10.66 30.28 12.09
N VAL A 135 9.69 30.09 11.19
CA VAL A 135 8.44 29.38 11.50
C VAL A 135 8.73 27.94 11.95
N ALA A 136 9.55 27.19 11.23
CA ALA A 136 9.93 25.82 11.58
C ALA A 136 10.66 25.71 12.94
N SER A 137 11.31 26.79 13.38
CA SER A 137 11.98 26.86 14.69
C SER A 137 11.03 27.11 15.87
N HIS A 138 9.78 27.50 15.63
CA HIS A 138 8.83 27.92 16.67
C HIS A 138 8.46 26.79 17.65
N PRO A 139 8.55 26.95 18.99
CA PRO A 139 8.37 25.87 19.97
C PRO A 139 7.06 25.09 19.93
N GLU A 140 5.99 25.64 19.36
CA GLU A 140 4.75 24.90 19.14
C GLU A 140 4.78 24.10 17.82
N PHE A 141 4.42 22.81 17.88
CA PHE A 141 4.49 21.92 16.72
C PHE A 141 3.51 22.34 15.62
N ASP A 142 2.28 22.72 15.99
CA ASP A 142 1.23 23.15 15.06
C ASP A 142 1.65 24.34 14.18
N ILE A 143 2.53 25.20 14.69
CA ILE A 143 3.08 26.34 13.98
C ILE A 143 4.26 25.90 13.10
N ALA A 144 5.18 25.11 13.66
CA ALA A 144 6.35 24.62 12.93
C ALA A 144 5.96 23.76 11.71
N SER A 145 4.99 22.87 11.88
CA SER A 145 4.54 21.91 10.87
C SER A 145 3.85 22.56 9.67
N MET A 146 3.41 23.82 9.77
CA MET A 146 2.81 24.55 8.65
C MET A 146 3.75 24.64 7.44
N THR A 147 5.07 24.64 7.68
CA THR A 147 6.07 24.76 6.61
C THR A 147 6.50 23.43 6.01
N PHE A 148 6.06 22.28 6.53
CA PHE A 148 6.57 20.97 6.13
C PHE A 148 6.20 20.62 4.68
N ASN A 149 4.99 20.99 4.23
CA ASN A 149 4.59 20.83 2.83
C ASN A 149 5.52 21.58 1.88
N PHE A 150 5.92 22.80 2.24
CA PHE A 150 6.85 23.59 1.45
C PHE A 150 8.20 22.89 1.31
N TRP A 151 8.76 22.37 2.42
CA TRP A 151 10.04 21.68 2.39
C TRP A 151 9.98 20.44 1.50
N HIS A 152 8.91 19.65 1.62
CA HIS A 152 8.70 18.49 0.74
C HIS A 152 8.61 18.89 -0.74
N ASN A 153 7.76 19.88 -1.06
CA ASN A 153 7.58 20.37 -2.43
C ASN A 153 8.89 20.93 -3.02
N LEU A 154 9.67 21.66 -2.20
CA LEU A 154 10.96 22.19 -2.60
C LEU A 154 11.95 21.05 -2.87
N GLN A 155 12.02 20.05 -2.00
CA GLN A 155 12.88 18.87 -2.21
C GLN A 155 12.54 18.15 -3.53
N MET A 156 11.25 17.95 -3.83
CA MET A 156 10.82 17.32 -5.07
C MET A 156 11.31 18.12 -6.29
N ILE A 157 11.10 19.43 -6.31
CA ILE A 157 11.56 20.29 -7.41
C ILE A 157 13.09 20.31 -7.55
N LEU A 158 13.82 20.24 -6.44
CA LEU A 158 15.29 20.24 -6.44
C LEU A 158 15.87 18.92 -6.96
N THR A 159 15.19 17.80 -6.73
CA THR A 159 15.75 16.46 -7.00
C THR A 159 15.19 15.78 -8.25
N GLU A 160 13.93 16.03 -8.61
CA GLU A 160 13.24 15.41 -9.74
C GLU A 160 13.77 15.88 -11.09
N ARG A 161 13.89 14.95 -12.04
CA ARG A 161 14.41 15.24 -13.39
C ARG A 161 13.45 16.10 -14.22
N GLU A 162 12.14 15.93 -14.02
CA GLU A 162 11.10 16.61 -14.80
C GLU A 162 11.17 18.14 -14.66
N SER A 163 11.55 18.62 -13.47
CA SER A 163 11.71 20.03 -13.12
C SER A 163 12.83 20.76 -13.91
N TYR A 164 13.73 20.01 -14.56
CA TYR A 164 14.86 20.57 -15.32
C TYR A 164 14.73 20.38 -16.84
N THR A 165 13.63 19.78 -17.31
CA THR A 165 13.42 19.48 -18.74
C THR A 165 13.47 20.71 -19.65
N SER A 166 13.21 21.90 -19.12
CA SER A 166 13.35 23.19 -19.81
C SER A 166 14.81 23.65 -20.03
N SER A 167 15.79 23.05 -19.34
CA SER A 167 17.19 23.54 -19.27
C SER A 167 18.13 22.99 -20.37
N GLY A 168 17.60 22.28 -21.37
CA GLY A 168 18.37 21.84 -22.54
C GLY A 168 19.19 20.57 -22.31
N ASN A 169 20.49 20.59 -22.65
CA ASN A 169 21.37 19.40 -22.67
C ASN A 169 21.64 18.83 -21.26
N GLU A 170 21.92 17.52 -21.16
CA GLU A 170 22.12 16.79 -19.88
C GLU A 170 23.19 17.39 -18.96
N THR A 171 24.28 17.94 -19.51
CA THR A 171 25.34 18.59 -18.71
C THR A 171 24.89 19.89 -18.06
N SER A 172 24.01 20.64 -18.71
CA SER A 172 23.43 21.88 -18.19
C SER A 172 22.43 21.59 -17.08
N ILE A 173 21.61 20.54 -17.26
CA ILE A 173 20.66 20.06 -16.26
C ILE A 173 21.38 19.67 -14.97
N GLU A 174 22.45 18.88 -15.05
CA GLU A 174 23.18 18.43 -13.87
C GLU A 174 23.93 19.58 -13.16
N ALA A 175 24.47 20.53 -13.93
CA ALA A 175 25.12 21.72 -13.37
C ALA A 175 24.13 22.61 -12.63
N GLU A 176 22.94 22.84 -13.19
CA GLU A 176 21.88 23.64 -12.55
C GLU A 176 21.32 22.95 -11.31
N LYS A 177 21.11 21.63 -11.37
CA LYS A 177 20.71 20.82 -10.22
C LYS A 177 21.73 20.95 -9.09
N THR A 178 23.01 20.74 -9.39
CA THR A 178 24.11 20.87 -8.41
C THR A 178 24.14 22.27 -7.80
N ARG A 179 24.00 23.33 -8.63
CA ARG A 179 23.95 24.71 -8.16
C ARG A 179 22.81 24.94 -7.17
N ARG A 180 21.59 24.51 -7.50
CA ARG A 180 20.43 24.71 -6.63
C ARG A 180 20.56 23.93 -5.32
N LEU A 181 20.97 22.66 -5.37
CA LEU A 181 21.23 21.86 -4.17
C LEU A 181 22.24 22.55 -3.25
N GLN A 182 23.33 23.09 -3.81
CA GLN A 182 24.34 23.81 -3.04
C GLN A 182 23.80 25.09 -2.37
N VAL A 183 22.89 25.82 -3.03
CA VAL A 183 22.26 27.02 -2.47
C VAL A 183 21.37 26.69 -1.26
N PHE A 184 20.58 25.61 -1.36
CA PHE A 184 19.63 25.23 -0.30
C PHE A 184 20.22 24.33 0.79
N SER A 185 21.43 23.80 0.59
CA SER A 185 22.07 22.87 1.53
C SER A 185 22.09 23.41 2.97
N SER A 186 22.59 24.63 3.20
CA SER A 186 22.62 25.22 4.56
C SER A 186 21.24 25.36 5.22
N SER A 187 20.19 25.59 4.42
CA SER A 187 18.81 25.69 4.91
C SER A 187 18.29 24.34 5.36
N TYR A 188 18.53 23.27 4.60
CA TYR A 188 18.17 21.91 5.00
C TYR A 188 19.01 21.40 6.18
N GLU A 189 20.30 21.74 6.27
CA GLU A 189 21.11 21.41 7.46
C GLU A 189 20.52 22.02 8.73
N SER A 190 20.09 23.28 8.64
CA SER A 190 19.42 23.99 9.73
C SER A 190 18.07 23.34 10.06
N LEU A 191 17.28 23.00 9.05
CA LEU A 191 15.98 22.34 9.23
C LEU A 191 16.12 20.99 9.96
N VAL A 192 17.02 20.11 9.51
CA VAL A 192 17.31 18.81 10.13
C VAL A 192 17.68 18.97 11.60
N SER A 193 18.56 19.94 11.91
CA SER A 193 18.98 20.25 13.27
C SER A 193 17.82 20.74 14.15
N LEU A 194 16.93 21.57 13.60
CA LEU A 194 15.79 22.17 14.31
C LEU A 194 14.68 21.16 14.61
N VAL A 195 14.36 20.26 13.68
CA VAL A 195 13.22 19.34 13.88
C VAL A 195 13.55 18.17 14.83
N THR A 196 14.83 17.89 15.10
CA THR A 196 15.27 16.72 15.88
C THR A 196 14.73 16.71 17.31
N PHE A 197 14.59 17.85 17.99
CA PHE A 197 14.10 17.86 19.39
C PHE A 197 12.58 17.64 19.49
N ARG A 198 11.84 17.77 18.38
CA ARG A 198 10.37 17.64 18.33
C ARG A 198 9.86 16.24 18.58
N VAL A 199 10.70 15.26 18.28
CA VAL A 199 10.36 13.84 18.44
C VAL A 199 10.72 13.31 19.81
N GLN A 200 11.22 14.17 20.71
CA GLN A 200 11.53 13.81 22.08
C GLN A 200 10.25 13.53 22.85
N TYR A 201 10.23 12.40 23.56
CA TYR A 201 9.12 12.06 24.45
C TYR A 201 8.84 13.18 25.46
N PRO A 202 7.56 13.55 25.67
CA PRO A 202 7.15 14.42 26.77
C PRO A 202 7.50 13.82 28.14
N GLN A 203 7.61 14.67 29.18
CA GLN A 203 7.96 14.16 30.52
C GLN A 203 6.88 13.27 31.11
N ASP A 204 5.63 13.65 30.91
CA ASP A 204 4.46 12.99 31.46
C ASP A 204 3.78 12.07 30.42
N PHE A 205 4.56 11.47 29.51
CA PHE A 205 4.03 10.68 28.40
C PHE A 205 3.09 9.53 28.84
N SER A 206 3.36 8.92 30.00
CA SER A 206 2.50 7.88 30.58
C SER A 206 1.14 8.39 31.04
N ASP A 207 1.06 9.68 31.38
CA ASP A 207 -0.10 10.32 31.98
C ASP A 207 -0.97 11.02 30.91
N LEU A 208 -0.45 11.12 29.69
CA LEU A 208 -1.16 11.64 28.53
C LEU A 208 -2.38 10.80 28.17
N SER A 209 -3.40 11.45 27.61
CA SER A 209 -4.55 10.75 27.06
C SER A 209 -4.16 9.90 25.84
N THR A 210 -5.00 8.94 25.48
CA THR A 210 -4.78 8.12 24.27
C THR A 210 -4.78 8.95 22.99
N GLU A 211 -5.48 10.09 22.98
CA GLU A 211 -5.51 11.03 21.86
C GLU A 211 -4.18 11.77 21.75
N ASP A 212 -3.69 12.34 22.85
CA ASP A 212 -2.40 13.05 22.87
C ASP A 212 -1.21 12.14 22.51
N GLN A 213 -1.23 10.88 22.95
CA GLN A 213 -0.21 9.90 22.56
C GLN A 213 -0.24 9.60 21.06
N LYS A 214 -1.44 9.59 20.45
CA LYS A 214 -1.62 9.41 19.00
C LYS A 214 -1.15 10.65 18.24
N ASP A 215 -1.40 11.85 18.76
CA ASP A 215 -0.99 13.09 18.14
C ASP A 215 0.53 13.24 18.18
N PHE A 216 1.18 12.92 19.31
CA PHE A 216 2.64 12.83 19.38
C PHE A 216 3.21 11.83 18.37
N LYS A 217 2.55 10.69 18.15
CA LYS A 217 2.98 9.73 17.11
C LYS A 217 2.86 10.32 15.70
N GLN A 218 1.84 11.12 15.42
CA GLN A 218 1.71 11.84 14.14
C GLN A 218 2.81 12.90 13.97
N THR A 219 3.12 13.65 15.03
CA THR A 219 4.27 14.57 15.06
C THR A 219 5.56 13.85 14.67
N ARG A 220 5.82 12.68 15.24
CA ARG A 220 7.00 11.87 14.92
C ARG A 220 7.04 11.43 13.45
N TYR A 221 5.91 11.11 12.84
CA TYR A 221 5.86 10.76 11.42
C TYR A 221 6.11 11.98 10.53
N ALA A 222 5.46 13.11 10.81
CA ALA A 222 5.67 14.34 10.06
C ALA A 222 7.14 14.81 10.11
N VAL A 223 7.79 14.70 11.26
CA VAL A 223 9.23 15.03 11.38
C VAL A 223 10.11 14.01 10.63
N ALA A 224 9.76 12.72 10.65
CA ALA A 224 10.49 11.72 9.88
C ALA A 224 10.45 12.01 8.37
N ASP A 225 9.30 12.43 7.84
CA ASP A 225 9.16 12.82 6.43
C ASP A 225 10.07 14.01 6.09
N VAL A 226 10.11 15.05 6.94
CA VAL A 226 11.02 16.20 6.75
C VAL A 226 12.49 15.80 6.82
N LEU A 227 12.86 14.85 7.68
CA LEU A 227 14.23 14.34 7.76
C LEU A 227 14.61 13.56 6.49
N ILE A 228 13.67 12.82 5.92
CA ILE A 228 13.83 12.13 4.64
C ILE A 228 14.04 13.14 3.51
N ASP A 229 13.23 14.21 3.47
CA ASP A 229 13.41 15.30 2.51
C ASP A 229 14.80 15.95 2.65
N GLY A 230 15.24 16.17 3.89
CA GLY A 230 16.60 16.63 4.20
C GLY A 230 17.69 15.68 3.69
N ALA A 231 17.53 14.37 3.90
CA ALA A 231 18.48 13.37 3.42
C ALA A 231 18.52 13.28 1.88
N LEU A 232 17.40 13.52 1.21
CA LEU A 232 17.31 13.57 -0.26
C LEU A 232 18.03 14.78 -0.86
N VAL A 233 18.04 15.92 -0.16
CA VAL A 233 18.72 17.15 -0.61
C VAL A 233 20.20 17.16 -0.23
N LEU A 234 20.52 16.84 1.03
CA LEU A 234 21.88 16.90 1.58
C LEU A 234 22.71 15.65 1.26
N GLY A 235 22.04 14.53 1.00
CA GLY A 235 22.63 13.19 1.04
C GLY A 235 22.55 12.56 2.43
N GLY A 236 22.58 11.22 2.45
CA GLY A 236 22.46 10.46 3.71
C GLY A 236 23.63 10.65 4.66
N GLU A 237 24.87 10.71 4.17
CA GLU A 237 26.05 10.82 5.03
C GLU A 237 26.16 12.17 5.77
N PRO A 238 25.96 13.34 5.10
CA PRO A 238 25.94 14.62 5.82
C PRO A 238 24.81 14.70 6.85
N THR A 239 23.62 14.23 6.49
CA THR A 239 22.45 14.20 7.39
C THR A 239 22.73 13.30 8.60
N LEU A 240 23.32 12.12 8.39
CA LEU A 240 23.72 11.22 9.47
C LEU A 240 24.75 11.87 10.41
N LYS A 241 25.72 12.63 9.88
CA LYS A 241 26.70 13.35 10.71
C LYS A 241 26.03 14.37 11.64
N ILE A 242 25.05 15.13 11.14
CA ILE A 242 24.29 16.11 11.94
C ILE A 242 23.56 15.39 13.08
N LEU A 243 22.83 14.32 12.76
CA LEU A 243 22.06 13.56 13.74
C LEU A 243 22.95 12.81 14.74
N TYR A 244 24.12 12.33 14.30
CA TYR A 244 25.12 11.71 15.17
C TYR A 244 25.67 12.70 16.20
N MET A 245 25.95 13.96 15.80
CA MET A 245 26.36 14.99 16.76
C MET A 245 25.28 15.21 17.83
N LYS A 246 24.01 15.24 17.45
CA LYS A 246 22.87 15.31 18.39
C LYS A 246 22.81 14.12 19.34
N LEU A 247 23.10 12.91 18.84
CA LEU A 247 23.18 11.72 19.69
C LEU A 247 24.33 11.80 20.71
N VAL A 248 25.52 12.24 20.28
CA VAL A 248 26.68 12.40 21.18
C VAL A 248 26.43 13.49 22.22
N GLU A 249 25.85 14.62 21.82
CA GLU A 249 25.38 15.67 22.73
C GLU A 249 24.42 15.08 23.77
N ALA A 250 23.38 14.35 23.35
CA ALA A 250 22.42 13.74 24.24
C ALA A 250 23.04 12.73 25.23
N ILE A 251 23.96 11.87 24.76
CA ILE A 251 24.63 10.86 25.60
C ILE A 251 25.55 11.51 26.64
N ASN A 252 26.24 12.60 26.30
CA ASN A 252 27.12 13.30 27.25
C ASN A 252 26.34 13.94 28.40
N HIS A 253 25.09 14.35 28.16
CA HIS A 253 24.18 14.80 29.22
C HIS A 253 23.54 13.64 29.99
N CYS A 254 23.67 12.42 29.47
CA CYS A 254 23.18 11.21 30.08
C CYS A 254 24.20 10.72 31.14
N GLY A 255 24.21 11.36 32.32
CA GLY A 255 25.15 11.03 33.40
C GLY A 255 25.02 9.60 33.95
N LYS A 256 26.02 9.14 34.71
CA LYS A 256 26.10 7.77 35.30
C LYS A 256 25.05 7.44 36.38
N ASP A 257 24.10 8.33 36.65
CA ASP A 257 23.07 8.15 37.67
C ASP A 257 21.82 7.48 37.07
N GLN A 258 21.16 6.62 37.85
CA GLN A 258 19.96 5.87 37.44
C GLN A 258 18.74 6.74 37.07
N HIS A 259 18.83 8.07 37.25
CA HIS A 259 17.81 9.07 36.88
C HIS A 259 18.18 9.90 35.64
N SER A 260 19.13 9.44 34.84
CA SER A 260 19.55 10.12 33.62
C SER A 260 18.42 10.21 32.58
N ASP A 261 18.26 11.40 31.97
CA ASP A 261 17.24 11.64 30.96
C ASP A 261 17.58 10.91 29.66
N TRP A 262 16.84 9.86 29.35
CA TRP A 262 17.01 9.01 28.16
C TRP A 262 16.35 9.61 26.91
N ARG A 263 15.44 10.56 27.07
CA ARG A 263 14.54 11.04 26.01
C ARG A 263 15.30 11.74 24.87
N PRO A 264 16.32 12.59 25.11
CA PRO A 264 17.09 13.20 24.02
C PRO A 264 17.89 12.17 23.21
N ALA A 265 18.42 11.13 23.85
CA ALA A 265 19.16 10.08 23.16
C ALA A 265 18.23 9.22 22.29
N GLU A 266 17.03 8.93 22.79
CA GLU A 266 15.99 8.25 22.02
C GLU A 266 15.54 9.07 20.80
N ALA A 267 15.30 10.37 20.99
CA ALA A 267 14.90 11.29 19.92
C ALA A 267 15.92 11.28 18.77
N ALA A 268 17.21 11.41 19.10
CA ALA A 268 18.29 11.37 18.11
C ALA A 268 18.36 10.01 17.38
N LEU A 269 18.20 8.90 18.10
CA LEU A 269 18.16 7.56 17.47
C LEU A 269 16.95 7.34 16.58
N TYR A 270 15.79 7.90 16.94
CA TYR A 270 14.60 7.89 16.10
C TYR A 270 14.85 8.62 14.79
N CYS A 271 15.48 9.81 14.84
CA CYS A 271 15.84 10.57 13.65
C CYS A 271 16.87 9.83 12.78
N ILE A 272 17.89 9.22 13.40
CA ILE A 272 18.89 8.40 12.69
C ILE A 272 18.20 7.23 11.98
N ARG A 273 17.28 6.55 12.66
CA ARG A 273 16.48 5.48 12.07
C ARG A 273 15.64 5.96 10.89
N ALA A 274 15.03 7.14 10.98
CA ALA A 274 14.15 7.67 9.93
C ALA A 274 14.86 7.82 8.57
N ILE A 275 16.16 8.10 8.58
CA ILE A 275 16.96 8.29 7.35
C ILE A 275 17.70 7.03 6.89
N SER A 276 17.46 5.87 7.50
CA SER A 276 18.30 4.68 7.31
C SER A 276 18.44 4.23 5.86
N ASP A 277 17.38 4.38 5.05
CA ASP A 277 17.38 3.96 3.64
C ASP A 277 18.25 4.84 2.72
N TYR A 278 18.65 6.03 3.20
CA TYR A 278 19.48 6.99 2.45
C TYR A 278 20.95 6.93 2.84
N VAL A 279 21.28 6.24 3.93
CA VAL A 279 22.66 6.03 4.37
C VAL A 279 23.28 4.89 3.58
N SER A 280 24.52 5.06 3.15
CA SER A 280 25.26 4.02 2.43
C SER A 280 25.46 2.76 3.28
N ASP A 281 25.22 1.58 2.70
CA ASP A 281 25.46 0.29 3.36
C ASP A 281 26.95 0.06 3.69
N THR A 282 27.86 0.87 3.14
CA THR A 282 29.31 0.82 3.41
C THR A 282 29.83 2.05 4.15
N GLU A 283 28.96 2.84 4.78
CA GLU A 283 29.36 4.02 5.57
C GLU A 283 30.35 3.60 6.68
N ALA A 284 31.54 4.21 6.70
CA ALA A 284 32.66 3.71 7.51
C ALA A 284 33.09 4.66 8.63
N GLU A 285 32.56 5.89 8.68
CA GLU A 285 32.97 6.90 9.64
C GLU A 285 32.04 6.91 10.86
N VAL A 286 30.74 7.09 10.66
CA VAL A 286 29.77 7.41 11.71
C VAL A 286 29.06 6.18 12.27
N MET A 287 28.61 5.27 11.40
CA MET A 287 27.85 4.08 11.77
C MET A 287 28.61 3.13 12.71
N PRO A 288 29.91 2.86 12.53
CA PRO A 288 30.67 2.08 13.53
C PRO A 288 30.64 2.73 14.92
N GLN A 289 30.68 4.07 14.99
CA GLN A 289 30.64 4.80 16.25
C GLN A 289 29.26 4.67 16.89
N ILE A 290 28.17 4.86 16.13
CA ILE A 290 26.79 4.66 16.59
C ILE A 290 26.62 3.24 17.16
N MET A 291 27.03 2.21 16.41
CA MET A 291 26.89 0.80 16.83
C MET A 291 27.69 0.49 18.11
N SER A 292 28.81 1.17 18.36
CA SER A 292 29.59 1.05 19.59
C SER A 292 28.97 1.77 20.81
N LEU A 293 28.03 2.69 20.57
CA LEU A 293 27.32 3.44 21.61
C LEU A 293 26.05 2.72 22.07
N LEU A 294 25.38 1.97 21.20
CA LEU A 294 24.11 1.30 21.52
C LEU A 294 24.16 0.43 22.80
N PRO A 295 25.19 -0.40 23.04
CA PRO A 295 25.26 -1.22 24.26
C PRO A 295 25.45 -0.41 25.56
N LYS A 296 25.81 0.87 25.46
CA LYS A 296 26.08 1.75 26.61
C LYS A 296 24.86 2.55 27.06
N LEU A 297 23.77 2.48 26.29
CA LEU A 297 22.54 3.22 26.55
C LEU A 297 21.75 2.60 27.72
N PRO A 298 20.97 3.40 28.46
CA PRO A 298 20.17 2.88 29.57
C PRO A 298 19.05 1.96 29.06
N HIS A 299 18.74 0.91 29.84
CA HIS A 299 17.71 -0.07 29.52
C HIS A 299 16.28 0.42 29.87
N GLN A 300 15.89 1.57 29.33
CA GLN A 300 14.52 2.08 29.40
C GLN A 300 13.66 1.47 28.28
N PRO A 301 12.41 1.04 28.53
CA PRO A 301 11.62 0.29 27.53
C PRO A 301 11.46 0.99 26.17
N GLN A 302 11.10 2.28 26.17
CA GLN A 302 10.89 3.07 24.95
C GLN A 302 12.20 3.29 24.19
N LEU A 303 13.29 3.62 24.90
CA LEU A 303 14.61 3.73 24.29
C LEU A 303 15.06 2.39 23.70
N LEU A 304 14.88 1.30 24.43
CA LEU A 304 15.26 -0.04 23.97
C LEU A 304 14.46 -0.46 22.73
N GLN A 305 13.18 -0.10 22.66
CA GLN A 305 12.36 -0.29 21.46
C GLN A 305 12.98 0.45 20.26
N THR A 306 13.32 1.72 20.41
CA THR A 306 13.96 2.51 19.35
C THR A 306 15.32 1.96 18.97
N VAL A 307 16.15 1.54 19.94
CA VAL A 307 17.44 0.87 19.70
C VAL A 307 17.26 -0.39 18.88
N CYS A 308 16.31 -1.27 19.23
CA CYS A 308 16.03 -2.49 18.47
C CYS A 308 15.66 -2.15 17.02
N LEU A 309 14.76 -1.19 16.82
CA LEU A 309 14.33 -0.80 15.48
C LEU A 309 15.46 -0.15 14.66
N THR A 310 16.33 0.64 15.29
CA THR A 310 17.53 1.21 14.65
C THR A 310 18.50 0.10 14.24
N ILE A 311 18.75 -0.89 15.10
CA ILE A 311 19.56 -2.08 14.74
C ILE A 311 18.98 -2.78 13.51
N GLY A 312 17.66 -3.01 13.49
CA GLY A 312 16.97 -3.63 12.36
C GLY A 312 17.09 -2.81 11.07
N ALA A 313 16.94 -1.49 11.15
CA ALA A 313 17.01 -0.57 10.01
C ALA A 313 18.39 -0.56 9.33
N TYR A 314 19.46 -0.77 10.10
CA TYR A 314 20.85 -0.83 9.60
C TYR A 314 21.38 -2.26 9.43
N SER A 315 20.50 -3.25 9.29
CA SER A 315 20.88 -4.66 9.04
C SER A 315 21.64 -4.85 7.71
N ARG A 316 21.29 -4.12 6.65
CA ARG A 316 22.04 -4.09 5.38
C ARG A 316 23.48 -3.62 5.58
N TRP A 317 23.68 -2.56 6.36
CA TRP A 317 24.99 -2.05 6.75
C TRP A 317 25.79 -3.10 7.56
N LEU A 318 25.15 -3.78 8.53
CA LEU A 318 25.80 -4.85 9.30
C LEU A 318 26.33 -5.98 8.40
N ASN A 319 25.62 -6.27 7.30
CA ASN A 319 26.06 -7.24 6.31
C ASN A 319 27.16 -6.70 5.37
N ALA A 320 27.09 -5.45 4.91
CA ALA A 320 28.01 -4.93 3.90
C ALA A 320 29.33 -4.37 4.48
N ALA A 321 29.28 -3.71 5.64
CA ALA A 321 30.44 -3.07 6.24
C ALA A 321 31.47 -4.09 6.77
N SER A 322 32.76 -3.75 6.65
CA SER A 322 33.87 -4.61 7.09
C SER A 322 33.88 -4.85 8.61
N SER A 323 33.46 -3.85 9.39
CA SER A 323 33.37 -3.91 10.85
C SER A 323 32.02 -4.42 11.36
N GLY A 324 30.98 -4.47 10.51
CA GLY A 324 29.59 -4.75 10.91
C GLY A 324 29.41 -6.06 11.70
N LEU A 325 30.07 -7.13 11.23
CA LEU A 325 30.01 -8.46 11.86
C LEU A 325 30.53 -8.49 13.31
N SER A 326 31.49 -7.63 13.64
CA SER A 326 32.09 -7.61 14.99
C SER A 326 31.10 -7.14 16.06
N PHE A 327 30.09 -6.34 15.67
CA PHE A 327 29.05 -5.85 16.57
C PHE A 327 27.93 -6.88 16.78
N LEU A 328 27.75 -7.82 15.86
CA LEU A 328 26.58 -8.70 15.80
C LEU A 328 26.28 -9.44 17.12
N PRO A 329 27.26 -10.05 17.83
CA PRO A 329 26.97 -10.72 19.11
C PRO A 329 26.36 -9.76 20.13
N SER A 330 26.96 -8.59 20.32
CA SER A 330 26.46 -7.58 21.26
C SER A 330 25.09 -7.03 20.89
N LEU A 331 24.80 -6.89 19.59
CA LEU A 331 23.49 -6.43 19.12
C LEU A 331 22.42 -7.52 19.31
N ILE A 332 22.75 -8.79 19.08
CA ILE A 332 21.84 -9.91 19.37
C ILE A 332 21.52 -9.98 20.87
N ASP A 333 22.49 -9.77 21.75
CA ASP A 333 22.24 -9.70 23.20
C ASP A 333 21.27 -8.57 23.56
N ILE A 334 21.38 -7.40 22.92
CA ILE A 334 20.42 -6.30 23.08
C ILE A 334 19.03 -6.73 22.60
N LEU A 335 18.90 -7.40 21.45
CA LEU A 335 17.62 -7.87 20.95
C LEU A 335 16.98 -8.91 21.89
N VAL A 336 17.77 -9.85 22.42
CA VAL A 336 17.30 -10.84 23.41
C VAL A 336 16.84 -10.15 24.71
N SER A 337 17.57 -9.13 25.16
CA SER A 337 17.11 -8.28 26.27
C SER A 337 15.80 -7.58 25.92
N GLY A 338 15.69 -7.01 24.72
CA GLY A 338 14.48 -6.37 24.20
C GLY A 338 13.25 -7.28 24.19
N MET A 339 13.42 -8.54 23.81
CA MET A 339 12.38 -9.58 23.84
C MET A 339 11.87 -9.88 25.25
N SER A 340 12.67 -9.62 26.29
CA SER A 340 12.33 -9.95 27.68
C SER A 340 11.71 -8.77 28.46
N MET A 341 11.87 -7.53 27.98
CA MET A 341 11.52 -6.32 28.74
C MET A 341 10.01 -6.00 28.77
N CYS A 342 9.40 -5.67 27.63
CA CYS A 342 7.96 -5.44 27.48
C CYS A 342 7.48 -5.91 26.10
N GLU A 343 6.16 -5.95 25.88
CA GLU A 343 5.57 -6.38 24.61
C GLU A 343 6.02 -5.49 23.43
N ASP A 344 6.01 -4.17 23.59
CA ASP A 344 6.43 -3.22 22.55
C ASP A 344 7.90 -3.38 22.14
N SER A 345 8.78 -3.56 23.12
CA SER A 345 10.21 -3.80 22.87
C SER A 345 10.44 -5.19 22.30
N ALA A 346 9.62 -6.18 22.68
CA ALA A 346 9.69 -7.53 22.15
C ALA A 346 9.29 -7.60 20.69
N ALA A 347 8.20 -6.92 20.30
CA ALA A 347 7.78 -6.77 18.91
C ALA A 347 8.88 -6.11 18.06
N ALA A 348 9.45 -5.00 18.55
CA ALA A 348 10.56 -4.32 17.91
C ALA A 348 11.81 -5.20 17.76
N ALA A 349 12.16 -5.95 18.81
CA ALA A 349 13.31 -6.85 18.78
C ALA A 349 13.11 -8.04 17.82
N ALA A 350 11.92 -8.63 17.79
CA ALA A 350 11.59 -9.71 16.86
C ALA A 350 11.64 -9.24 15.40
N LEU A 351 11.12 -8.05 15.12
CA LEU A 351 11.20 -7.42 13.80
C LEU A 351 12.66 -7.14 13.39
N ALA A 352 13.46 -6.55 14.29
CA ALA A 352 14.87 -6.28 14.05
C ALA A 352 15.68 -7.56 13.80
N PHE A 353 15.40 -8.62 14.56
CA PHE A 353 16.01 -9.93 14.40
C PHE A 353 15.71 -10.52 13.01
N ARG A 354 14.48 -10.35 12.52
CA ARG A 354 14.11 -10.74 11.14
C ARG A 354 14.94 -9.99 10.11
N HIS A 355 15.09 -8.68 10.23
CA HIS A 355 15.88 -7.87 9.30
C HIS A 355 17.35 -8.32 9.28
N ILE A 356 17.96 -8.49 10.46
CA ILE A 356 19.32 -9.04 10.58
C ILE A 356 19.42 -10.41 9.89
N CYS A 357 18.50 -11.33 10.16
CA CYS A 357 18.55 -12.66 9.57
C CYS A 357 18.38 -12.61 8.04
N ASN A 358 17.49 -11.78 7.51
CA ASN A 358 17.31 -11.62 6.07
C ASN A 358 18.59 -11.16 5.37
N ASP A 359 19.26 -10.16 5.92
CA ASP A 359 20.41 -9.52 5.28
C ASP A 359 21.73 -10.24 5.58
N CYS A 360 21.88 -10.81 6.79
CA CYS A 360 23.08 -11.51 7.24
C CYS A 360 23.00 -13.05 7.15
N LYS A 361 21.93 -13.64 6.57
CA LYS A 361 21.67 -15.11 6.52
C LYS A 361 22.89 -15.98 6.20
N LYS A 362 23.67 -15.61 5.18
CA LYS A 362 24.88 -16.36 4.78
C LYS A 362 25.94 -16.42 5.88
N LYS A 363 26.10 -15.31 6.60
CA LYS A 363 27.10 -15.16 7.67
C LYS A 363 26.61 -15.79 8.98
N LEU A 364 25.29 -15.90 9.16
CA LEU A 364 24.64 -16.47 10.33
C LEU A 364 24.53 -18.01 10.32
N CYS A 365 24.82 -18.67 9.20
CA CYS A 365 24.76 -20.13 9.09
C CYS A 365 25.64 -20.87 10.12
N GLY A 366 26.72 -20.24 10.60
CA GLY A 366 27.60 -20.81 11.63
C GLY A 366 27.07 -20.70 13.07
N SER A 367 25.95 -20.00 13.30
CA SER A 367 25.38 -19.73 14.64
C SER A 367 23.96 -20.29 14.80
N LEU A 368 23.58 -21.28 13.99
CA LEU A 368 22.23 -21.84 13.95
C LEU A 368 21.70 -22.26 15.33
N ASP A 369 22.52 -22.95 16.14
CA ASP A 369 22.07 -23.49 17.44
C ASP A 369 21.55 -22.37 18.37
N GLY A 370 22.25 -21.23 18.42
CA GLY A 370 21.82 -20.06 19.19
C GLY A 370 20.55 -19.43 18.63
N LEU A 371 20.41 -19.36 17.29
CA LEU A 371 19.20 -18.85 16.65
C LEU A 371 18.00 -19.78 16.92
N PHE A 372 18.21 -21.09 16.91
CA PHE A 372 17.19 -22.08 17.28
C PHE A 372 16.74 -21.95 18.72
N GLN A 373 17.67 -21.68 19.65
CA GLN A 373 17.32 -21.47 21.06
C GLN A 373 16.43 -20.23 21.25
N ILE A 374 16.77 -19.11 20.58
CA ILE A 374 15.94 -17.89 20.60
C ILE A 374 14.55 -18.19 20.04
N TYR A 375 14.49 -18.85 18.88
CA TYR A 375 13.25 -19.26 18.23
C TYR A 375 12.38 -20.14 19.15
N GLN A 376 12.94 -21.21 19.71
CA GLN A 376 12.20 -22.14 20.58
C GLN A 376 11.64 -21.41 21.80
N THR A 377 12.46 -20.58 22.46
CA THR A 377 12.04 -19.82 23.64
C THR A 377 10.86 -18.89 23.31
N ALA A 378 10.89 -18.22 22.16
CA ALA A 378 9.81 -17.32 21.75
C ALA A 378 8.54 -18.04 21.28
N VAL A 379 8.68 -19.21 20.65
CA VAL A 379 7.56 -19.91 20.00
C VAL A 379 6.81 -20.84 20.95
N ILE A 380 7.52 -21.46 21.90
CA ILE A 380 6.92 -22.29 22.95
C ILE A 380 6.17 -21.41 23.96
N GLY A 381 6.62 -20.18 24.19
CA GLY A 381 5.98 -19.23 25.12
C GLY A 381 6.24 -19.54 26.60
N GLU A 382 7.00 -20.60 26.90
CA GLU A 382 7.49 -20.94 28.23
C GLU A 382 8.89 -20.35 28.41
N GLY A 383 8.98 -19.04 28.63
CA GLY A 383 10.27 -18.36 28.75
C GLY A 383 10.16 -16.90 29.22
N PRO A 384 11.30 -16.21 29.38
CA PRO A 384 11.32 -14.81 29.80
C PRO A 384 10.80 -13.85 28.70
N PHE A 385 10.62 -14.35 27.47
CA PHE A 385 10.24 -13.53 26.34
C PHE A 385 8.75 -13.16 26.38
N LYS A 386 8.47 -11.88 26.17
CA LYS A 386 7.13 -11.29 26.09
C LYS A 386 6.68 -11.12 24.64
N VAL A 387 7.11 -12.03 23.76
CA VAL A 387 6.83 -11.98 22.33
C VAL A 387 5.42 -12.55 22.07
N SER A 388 4.55 -11.76 21.45
CA SER A 388 3.20 -12.21 21.11
C SER A 388 3.21 -13.31 20.06
N ALA A 389 2.10 -14.03 19.90
CA ALA A 389 1.98 -15.05 18.84
C ALA A 389 2.15 -14.43 17.43
N GLU A 390 1.70 -13.19 17.23
CA GLU A 390 1.81 -12.45 15.96
C GLU A 390 3.27 -12.05 15.71
N ASP A 391 3.95 -11.48 16.70
CA ASP A 391 5.36 -11.08 16.59
C ASP A 391 6.30 -12.28 16.46
N SER A 392 5.93 -13.44 17.02
CA SER A 392 6.69 -14.68 16.87
C SER A 392 6.84 -15.10 15.41
N LEU A 393 5.93 -14.68 14.52
CA LEU A 393 6.05 -14.92 13.08
C LEU A 393 7.30 -14.25 12.49
N HIS A 394 7.76 -13.11 13.01
CA HIS A 394 9.01 -12.50 12.57
C HIS A 394 10.23 -13.41 12.83
N LEU A 395 10.23 -14.12 13.96
CA LEU A 395 11.31 -15.07 14.30
C LEU A 395 11.22 -16.35 13.45
N VAL A 396 10.01 -16.80 13.14
CA VAL A 396 9.77 -17.92 12.22
C VAL A 396 10.30 -17.58 10.83
N GLU A 397 9.98 -16.39 10.32
CA GLU A 397 10.48 -15.87 9.04
C GLU A 397 12.01 -15.78 9.05
N ALA A 398 12.58 -15.18 10.11
CA ALA A 398 14.00 -14.99 10.29
C ALA A 398 14.77 -16.31 10.16
N LEU A 399 14.39 -17.32 10.93
CA LEU A 399 15.08 -18.61 10.95
C LEU A 399 14.88 -19.37 9.63
N SER A 400 13.69 -19.28 9.02
CA SER A 400 13.40 -19.89 7.72
C SER A 400 14.29 -19.33 6.59
N MET A 401 14.59 -18.03 6.62
CA MET A 401 15.49 -17.38 5.67
C MET A 401 16.95 -17.83 5.85
N VAL A 402 17.39 -18.07 7.10
CA VAL A 402 18.74 -18.61 7.37
C VAL A 402 18.85 -20.07 6.92
N ILE A 403 17.81 -20.89 7.19
CA ILE A 403 17.76 -22.30 6.76
C ILE A 403 17.91 -22.42 5.24
N THR A 404 17.38 -21.46 4.47
CA THR A 404 17.48 -21.43 3.00
C THR A 404 18.91 -21.32 2.46
N GLU A 405 19.86 -20.81 3.26
CA GLU A 405 21.26 -20.73 2.84
C GLU A 405 22.06 -21.99 3.19
N LEU A 406 21.44 -22.99 3.83
CA LEU A 406 22.12 -24.22 4.23
C LEU A 406 22.22 -25.22 3.06
N PRO A 407 23.23 -26.11 3.08
CA PRO A 407 23.27 -27.24 2.18
C PRO A 407 22.03 -28.15 2.36
N SER A 408 21.55 -28.78 1.28
CA SER A 408 20.29 -29.55 1.25
C SER A 408 20.11 -30.54 2.42
N GLU A 409 21.17 -31.30 2.74
CA GLU A 409 21.16 -32.28 3.84
C GLU A 409 20.96 -31.65 5.23
N GLN A 410 21.57 -30.49 5.47
CA GLN A 410 21.44 -29.77 6.73
C GLN A 410 20.12 -29.02 6.78
N ALA A 411 19.70 -28.44 5.65
CA ALA A 411 18.43 -27.74 5.51
C ALA A 411 17.24 -28.65 5.86
N LYS A 412 17.26 -29.92 5.45
CA LYS A 412 16.21 -30.89 5.79
C LYS A 412 16.07 -31.10 7.31
N LYS A 413 17.19 -31.32 8.00
CA LYS A 413 17.20 -31.49 9.47
C LYS A 413 16.76 -30.22 10.19
N ALA A 414 17.26 -29.07 9.72
CA ALA A 414 16.90 -27.77 10.29
C ALA A 414 15.41 -27.44 10.05
N LEU A 415 14.87 -27.79 8.89
CA LEU A 415 13.44 -27.67 8.57
C LEU A 415 12.58 -28.53 9.52
N GLU A 416 12.97 -29.78 9.74
CA GLU A 416 12.27 -30.65 10.70
C GLU A 416 12.30 -30.06 12.12
N ALA A 417 13.45 -29.53 12.55
CA ALA A 417 13.60 -28.91 13.86
C ALA A 417 12.78 -27.62 14.02
N VAL A 418 12.67 -26.78 12.99
CA VAL A 418 11.88 -25.54 13.06
C VAL A 418 10.37 -25.82 12.99
N CYS A 419 9.93 -26.88 12.33
CA CYS A 419 8.51 -27.27 12.34
C CYS A 419 8.06 -27.78 13.73
N LEU A 420 8.95 -28.44 14.48
CA LEU A 420 8.59 -29.18 15.70
C LEU A 420 7.80 -28.38 16.75
N PRO A 421 8.19 -27.13 17.13
CA PRO A 421 7.42 -26.35 18.11
C PRO A 421 6.01 -25.98 17.66
N SER A 422 5.73 -26.01 16.35
CA SER A 422 4.38 -25.81 15.81
C SER A 422 3.61 -27.12 15.67
N VAL A 423 4.30 -28.23 15.45
CA VAL A 423 3.69 -29.55 15.21
C VAL A 423 3.34 -30.26 16.52
N ALA A 424 4.19 -30.17 17.54
CA ALA A 424 3.97 -30.90 18.80
C ALA A 424 2.63 -30.55 19.48
N PRO A 425 2.23 -29.28 19.61
CA PRO A 425 0.92 -28.92 20.18
C PRO A 425 -0.26 -29.43 19.34
N LEU A 426 -0.15 -29.40 18.00
CA LEU A 426 -1.17 -29.94 17.10
C LEU A 426 -1.33 -31.46 17.30
N GLN A 427 -0.22 -32.19 17.41
CA GLN A 427 -0.23 -33.63 17.64
C GLN A 427 -0.82 -33.97 19.02
N GLU A 428 -0.51 -33.19 20.05
CA GLU A 428 -1.08 -33.37 21.39
C GLU A 428 -2.60 -33.18 21.37
N MET A 429 -3.10 -32.14 20.70
CA MET A 429 -4.53 -31.89 20.54
C MET A 429 -5.25 -33.01 19.78
N ILE A 430 -4.60 -33.60 18.77
CA ILE A 430 -5.15 -34.77 18.05
C ILE A 430 -5.19 -36.00 18.95
N ASN A 431 -4.13 -36.23 19.74
CA ASN A 431 -4.02 -37.38 20.64
C ASN A 431 -5.07 -37.35 21.77
N GLN A 432 -5.58 -36.16 22.14
CA GLN A 432 -6.68 -36.00 23.09
C GLN A 432 -8.06 -36.43 22.51
N GLY A 433 -8.13 -36.71 21.21
CA GLY A 433 -9.31 -37.24 20.53
C GLY A 433 -10.17 -36.19 19.80
N PRO A 434 -11.07 -36.63 18.90
CA PRO A 434 -11.80 -35.75 17.98
C PRO A 434 -12.78 -34.79 18.68
N LEU A 435 -13.34 -35.19 19.83
CA LEU A 435 -14.23 -34.34 20.63
C LEU A 435 -13.49 -33.12 21.18
N VAL A 436 -12.28 -33.33 21.71
CA VAL A 436 -11.48 -32.25 22.28
C VAL A 436 -10.98 -31.33 21.17
N LEU A 437 -10.45 -31.90 20.09
CA LEU A 437 -10.03 -31.15 18.91
C LEU A 437 -11.18 -30.30 18.32
N GLY A 438 -12.39 -30.87 18.27
CA GLY A 438 -13.60 -30.19 17.82
C GLY A 438 -14.01 -29.00 18.71
N GLN A 439 -13.65 -29.01 19.99
CA GLN A 439 -13.97 -27.93 20.95
C GLN A 439 -12.91 -26.83 21.04
N LYS A 440 -11.72 -27.03 20.45
CA LYS A 440 -10.65 -26.02 20.46
C LYS A 440 -11.07 -24.73 19.76
N THR A 441 -10.56 -23.61 20.24
CA THR A 441 -10.77 -22.32 19.59
C THR A 441 -9.97 -22.27 18.30
N ALA A 442 -10.45 -21.54 17.29
CA ALA A 442 -9.70 -21.37 16.04
C ALA A 442 -8.28 -20.83 16.29
N ARG A 443 -8.13 -19.87 17.22
CA ARG A 443 -6.85 -19.23 17.53
C ARG A 443 -5.80 -20.22 18.05
N GLU A 444 -6.19 -21.22 18.83
CA GLU A 444 -5.29 -22.28 19.31
C GLU A 444 -4.70 -23.11 18.16
N LEU A 445 -5.38 -23.20 17.01
CA LEU A 445 -4.92 -23.93 15.83
C LEU A 445 -4.20 -23.01 14.83
N THR A 446 -4.77 -21.84 14.53
CA THR A 446 -4.27 -20.95 13.48
C THR A 446 -2.87 -20.42 13.77
N VAL A 447 -2.49 -20.22 15.04
CA VAL A 447 -1.13 -19.78 15.39
C VAL A 447 -0.08 -20.79 14.89
N HIS A 448 -0.32 -22.09 15.03
CA HIS A 448 0.61 -23.12 14.57
C HIS A 448 0.64 -23.26 13.06
N PHE A 449 -0.52 -23.17 12.41
CA PHE A 449 -0.62 -23.21 10.95
C PHE A 449 0.00 -21.99 10.29
N ASP A 450 -0.11 -20.80 10.87
CA ASP A 450 0.52 -19.58 10.36
C ASP A 450 2.04 -19.66 10.44
N ARG A 451 2.57 -20.23 11.52
CA ARG A 451 4.00 -20.55 11.66
C ARG A 451 4.45 -21.53 10.57
N LEU A 452 3.75 -22.65 10.38
CA LEU A 452 4.05 -23.62 9.32
C LEU A 452 3.95 -23.02 7.92
N ALA A 453 2.94 -22.18 7.68
CA ALA A 453 2.76 -21.49 6.41
C ALA A 453 3.94 -20.56 6.11
N ASN A 454 4.44 -19.84 7.11
CA ASN A 454 5.64 -19.00 6.96
C ASN A 454 6.89 -19.85 6.73
N ILE A 455 7.07 -20.95 7.46
CA ILE A 455 8.19 -21.88 7.23
C ILE A 455 8.21 -22.35 5.78
N PHE A 456 7.09 -22.88 5.27
CA PHE A 456 7.01 -23.37 3.88
C PHE A 456 7.16 -22.26 2.84
N ARG A 457 6.81 -21.02 3.18
CA ARG A 457 6.96 -19.86 2.28
C ARG A 457 8.42 -19.43 2.14
N TYR A 458 9.15 -19.39 3.25
CA TYR A 458 10.48 -18.76 3.29
C TYR A 458 11.63 -19.77 3.18
N VAL A 459 11.42 -21.06 3.50
CA VAL A 459 12.43 -22.11 3.28
C VAL A 459 12.45 -22.53 1.81
N ASN A 460 13.42 -22.02 1.03
CA ASN A 460 13.50 -22.31 -0.41
C ASN A 460 14.28 -23.62 -0.71
N HIS A 461 13.86 -24.73 -0.11
CA HIS A 461 14.35 -26.08 -0.40
C HIS A 461 13.20 -27.00 -0.81
N PRO A 462 12.90 -27.11 -2.12
CA PRO A 462 11.72 -27.80 -2.62
C PRO A 462 11.60 -29.27 -2.16
N GLU A 463 12.70 -30.03 -2.16
CA GLU A 463 12.73 -31.44 -1.72
C GLU A 463 12.48 -31.57 -0.22
N ALA A 464 13.13 -30.74 0.60
CA ALA A 464 12.94 -30.75 2.05
C ALA A 464 11.49 -30.39 2.44
N VAL A 465 10.90 -29.41 1.76
CA VAL A 465 9.49 -29.02 1.98
C VAL A 465 8.53 -30.12 1.50
N ALA A 466 8.81 -30.79 0.39
CA ALA A 466 8.03 -31.94 -0.08
C ALA A 466 8.03 -33.10 0.94
N ASP A 467 9.19 -33.43 1.49
CA ASP A 467 9.33 -34.46 2.53
C ASP A 467 8.62 -34.06 3.83
N ALA A 468 8.75 -32.79 4.24
CA ALA A 468 8.10 -32.28 5.43
C ALA A 468 6.57 -32.35 5.29
N ILE A 469 6.00 -31.89 4.18
CA ILE A 469 4.54 -31.94 3.98
C ILE A 469 4.02 -33.37 3.89
N GLN A 470 4.77 -34.30 3.29
CA GLN A 470 4.40 -35.72 3.27
C GLN A 470 4.29 -36.30 4.69
N ARG A 471 5.22 -35.94 5.59
CA ARG A 471 5.17 -36.40 6.99
C ARG A 471 4.08 -35.72 7.82
N LEU A 472 3.78 -34.45 7.51
CA LEU A 472 2.78 -33.66 8.24
C LEU A 472 1.35 -33.87 7.72
N TRP A 473 1.18 -34.47 6.54
CA TRP A 473 -0.13 -34.70 5.94
C TRP A 473 -1.13 -35.44 6.84
N PRO A 474 -0.78 -36.50 7.59
CA PRO A 474 -1.72 -37.16 8.50
C PRO A 474 -2.28 -36.23 9.59
N ILE A 475 -1.47 -35.29 10.09
CA ILE A 475 -1.88 -34.29 11.08
C ILE A 475 -2.87 -33.31 10.43
N PHE A 476 -2.54 -32.83 9.24
CA PHE A 476 -3.41 -31.90 8.49
C PHE A 476 -4.73 -32.56 8.14
N LYS A 477 -4.72 -33.81 7.68
CA LYS A 477 -5.93 -34.59 7.40
C LYS A 477 -6.81 -34.76 8.63
N ALA A 478 -6.26 -35.13 9.78
CA ALA A 478 -7.06 -35.28 11.00
C ALA A 478 -7.77 -33.96 11.39
N ILE A 479 -7.15 -32.82 11.12
CA ILE A 479 -7.74 -31.51 11.39
C ILE A 479 -8.76 -31.13 10.31
N PHE A 480 -8.50 -31.42 9.04
CA PHE A 480 -9.49 -31.31 7.96
C PHE A 480 -10.78 -32.08 8.31
N ASP A 481 -10.65 -33.34 8.72
CA ASP A 481 -11.78 -34.22 9.03
C ASP A 481 -12.65 -33.69 10.19
N VAL A 482 -12.05 -33.04 11.20
CA VAL A 482 -12.76 -32.60 12.42
C VAL A 482 -13.17 -31.13 12.38
N ARG A 483 -12.43 -30.28 11.67
CA ARG A 483 -12.56 -28.81 11.71
C ARG A 483 -12.99 -28.17 10.40
N ALA A 484 -13.38 -28.93 9.38
CA ALA A 484 -13.80 -28.38 8.08
C ALA A 484 -14.94 -27.35 8.13
N TRP A 485 -15.76 -27.36 9.19
CA TRP A 485 -16.80 -26.37 9.42
C TRP A 485 -16.27 -24.98 9.86
N ASP A 486 -15.06 -24.90 10.40
CA ASP A 486 -14.48 -23.67 10.96
C ASP A 486 -13.62 -22.93 9.91
N MET A 487 -14.20 -21.87 9.34
CA MET A 487 -13.60 -21.07 8.27
C MET A 487 -12.19 -20.56 8.60
N ARG A 488 -11.99 -20.02 9.82
CA ARG A 488 -10.69 -19.42 10.22
C ARG A 488 -9.58 -20.46 10.28
N THR A 489 -9.87 -21.64 10.81
CA THR A 489 -8.92 -22.76 10.86
C THR A 489 -8.59 -23.25 9.46
N MET A 490 -9.61 -23.43 8.60
CA MET A 490 -9.42 -23.90 7.23
C MET A 490 -8.64 -22.91 6.36
N GLU A 491 -8.86 -21.60 6.48
CA GLU A 491 -8.07 -20.60 5.76
C GLU A 491 -6.58 -20.66 6.11
N SER A 492 -6.27 -20.77 7.40
CA SER A 492 -4.89 -20.85 7.89
C SER A 492 -4.21 -22.17 7.45
N LEU A 493 -4.91 -23.31 7.57
CA LEU A 493 -4.41 -24.61 7.12
C LEU A 493 -4.22 -24.66 5.60
N CYS A 494 -5.20 -24.20 4.81
CA CYS A 494 -5.09 -24.11 3.35
C CYS A 494 -3.97 -23.16 2.93
N ARG A 495 -3.70 -22.08 3.68
CA ARG A 495 -2.56 -21.19 3.45
C ARG A 495 -1.22 -21.90 3.68
N ALA A 496 -1.11 -22.78 4.68
CA ALA A 496 0.07 -23.62 4.87
C ALA A 496 0.26 -24.60 3.69
N CYS A 497 -0.79 -25.32 3.31
CA CYS A 497 -0.78 -26.22 2.14
C CYS A 497 -0.40 -25.48 0.86
N LYS A 498 -0.96 -24.28 0.63
CA LYS A 498 -0.65 -23.42 -0.52
C LYS A 498 0.83 -23.08 -0.59
N ASN A 499 1.41 -22.65 0.53
CA ASN A 499 2.82 -22.27 0.55
C ASN A 499 3.72 -23.50 0.34
N ALA A 500 3.36 -24.66 0.90
CA ALA A 500 4.03 -25.92 0.61
C ALA A 500 3.99 -26.22 -0.90
N VAL A 501 2.81 -26.24 -1.52
CA VAL A 501 2.60 -26.47 -2.96
C VAL A 501 3.46 -25.53 -3.81
N ARG A 502 3.48 -24.23 -3.50
CA ARG A 502 4.27 -23.22 -4.22
C ARG A 502 5.78 -23.47 -4.15
N THR A 503 6.27 -23.92 -3.00
CA THR A 503 7.70 -24.12 -2.76
C THR A 503 8.19 -25.47 -3.30
N SER A 504 7.50 -26.57 -3.00
CA SER A 504 7.88 -27.91 -3.47
C SER A 504 7.57 -28.15 -4.95
N LYS A 505 6.60 -27.42 -5.52
CA LYS A 505 6.15 -27.56 -6.92
C LYS A 505 5.87 -29.04 -7.24
N ARG A 506 6.39 -29.55 -8.37
CA ARG A 506 6.17 -30.92 -8.86
C ARG A 506 6.68 -32.02 -7.92
N LEU A 507 7.59 -31.71 -7.01
CA LEU A 507 8.12 -32.69 -6.05
C LEU A 507 7.08 -33.13 -5.01
N MET A 508 5.98 -32.37 -4.86
CA MET A 508 4.87 -32.74 -3.98
C MET A 508 3.97 -33.87 -4.52
N GLY A 509 4.27 -34.39 -5.72
CA GLY A 509 3.37 -35.22 -6.51
C GLY A 509 2.77 -36.45 -5.80
N VAL A 510 3.40 -37.00 -4.76
CA VAL A 510 2.84 -38.14 -4.00
C VAL A 510 1.72 -37.70 -3.05
N THR A 511 1.85 -36.54 -2.41
CA THR A 511 0.89 -36.03 -1.42
C THR A 511 -0.26 -35.25 -2.06
N ILE A 512 -0.04 -34.70 -3.26
CA ILE A 512 -1.03 -33.83 -3.92
C ILE A 512 -2.34 -34.55 -4.24
N GLY A 513 -2.29 -35.82 -4.65
CA GLY A 513 -3.49 -36.60 -4.98
C GLY A 513 -4.41 -36.75 -3.76
N ALA A 514 -3.85 -37.18 -2.63
CA ALA A 514 -4.59 -37.30 -1.37
C ALA A 514 -5.15 -35.96 -0.89
N MET A 515 -4.39 -34.87 -1.07
CA MET A 515 -4.85 -33.52 -0.72
C MET A 515 -6.04 -33.08 -1.55
N LEU A 516 -6.00 -33.27 -2.86
CA LEU A 516 -7.09 -32.88 -3.75
C LEU A 516 -8.35 -33.72 -3.52
N GLU A 517 -8.20 -35.02 -3.25
CA GLU A 517 -9.30 -35.91 -2.92
C GLU A 517 -10.02 -35.48 -1.63
N GLU A 518 -9.26 -35.02 -0.64
CA GLU A 518 -9.82 -34.48 0.61
C GLU A 518 -10.58 -33.16 0.36
N ILE A 519 -9.94 -32.22 -0.35
CA ILE A 519 -10.50 -30.89 -0.63
C ILE A 519 -11.82 -30.99 -1.39
N GLN A 520 -11.92 -31.84 -2.40
CA GLN A 520 -13.18 -32.00 -3.15
C GLN A 520 -14.31 -32.54 -2.27
N GLY A 521 -14.02 -33.49 -1.36
CA GLY A 521 -15.02 -34.10 -0.49
C GLY A 521 -15.52 -33.13 0.57
N LEU A 522 -14.63 -32.31 1.11
CA LEU A 522 -14.97 -31.30 2.12
C LEU A 522 -15.66 -30.08 1.54
N TYR A 523 -15.30 -29.66 0.32
CA TYR A 523 -15.97 -28.54 -0.33
C TYR A 523 -17.45 -28.83 -0.57
N GLY A 524 -17.80 -30.04 -1.00
CA GLY A 524 -19.20 -30.44 -1.18
C GLY A 524 -20.05 -30.44 0.10
N GLN A 525 -19.42 -30.44 1.28
CA GLN A 525 -20.10 -30.42 2.58
C GLN A 525 -20.13 -29.03 3.23
N HIS A 526 -19.01 -28.31 3.16
CA HIS A 526 -18.80 -27.08 3.93
C HIS A 526 -18.67 -25.81 3.09
N HIS A 527 -18.44 -25.91 1.77
CA HIS A 527 -18.37 -24.78 0.85
C HIS A 527 -17.40 -23.65 1.25
N GLN A 528 -16.26 -23.97 1.87
CA GLN A 528 -15.28 -22.97 2.28
C GLN A 528 -14.53 -22.39 1.05
N PRO A 529 -14.42 -21.07 0.88
CA PRO A 529 -13.72 -20.44 -0.26
C PRO A 529 -12.26 -20.87 -0.42
N CYS A 530 -11.56 -21.04 0.71
CA CYS A 530 -10.13 -21.39 0.74
C CYS A 530 -9.78 -22.70 -0.02
N PHE A 531 -10.74 -23.60 -0.20
CA PHE A 531 -10.60 -24.81 -1.01
C PHE A 531 -10.50 -24.51 -2.51
N LEU A 532 -11.29 -23.56 -3.01
CA LEU A 532 -11.21 -23.05 -4.38
C LEU A 532 -9.87 -22.35 -4.60
N TYR A 533 -9.46 -21.49 -3.65
CA TYR A 533 -8.20 -20.78 -3.72
C TYR A 533 -6.98 -21.72 -3.72
N LEU A 534 -6.94 -22.71 -2.83
CA LEU A 534 -5.88 -23.72 -2.81
C LEU A 534 -5.84 -24.50 -4.12
N SER A 535 -7.00 -24.92 -4.64
CA SER A 535 -7.11 -25.60 -5.94
C SER A 535 -6.56 -24.73 -7.08
N SER A 536 -6.76 -23.40 -7.03
CA SER A 536 -6.25 -22.48 -8.04
C SER A 536 -4.72 -22.46 -8.11
N GLU A 537 -4.07 -22.62 -6.95
CA GLU A 537 -2.62 -22.66 -6.83
C GLU A 537 -2.05 -24.01 -7.26
N VAL A 538 -2.80 -25.09 -7.02
CA VAL A 538 -2.47 -26.42 -7.57
C VAL A 538 -2.55 -26.41 -9.09
N ILE A 539 -3.63 -25.86 -9.68
CA ILE A 539 -3.79 -25.73 -11.14
C ILE A 539 -2.65 -24.92 -11.76
N LYS A 540 -2.21 -23.84 -11.10
CA LYS A 540 -1.09 -23.02 -11.56
C LYS A 540 0.22 -23.81 -11.72
N ILE A 541 0.44 -24.84 -10.92
CA ILE A 541 1.69 -25.62 -10.90
C ILE A 541 1.57 -26.91 -11.71
N PHE A 542 0.43 -27.60 -11.58
CA PHE A 542 0.20 -28.94 -12.12
C PHE A 542 -0.75 -28.98 -13.32
N GLY A 543 -1.41 -27.87 -13.69
CA GLY A 543 -2.39 -27.84 -14.78
C GLY A 543 -1.84 -28.28 -16.14
N SER A 544 -0.57 -27.96 -16.41
CA SER A 544 0.11 -28.37 -17.64
C SER A 544 0.79 -29.73 -17.55
N ASP A 545 0.66 -30.45 -16.44
CA ASP A 545 1.25 -31.79 -16.25
C ASP A 545 0.25 -32.88 -16.70
N PRO A 546 0.58 -33.67 -17.74
CA PRO A 546 -0.31 -34.72 -18.23
C PRO A 546 -0.56 -35.85 -17.23
N THR A 547 0.39 -36.11 -16.31
CA THR A 547 0.21 -37.13 -15.26
C THR A 547 -0.92 -36.75 -14.30
N CYS A 548 -1.25 -35.46 -14.29
CA CYS A 548 -2.17 -34.84 -13.37
C CYS A 548 -3.58 -34.62 -13.93
N ALA A 549 -3.73 -34.73 -15.25
CA ALA A 549 -4.92 -34.31 -15.97
C ALA A 549 -6.21 -34.96 -15.46
N ASN A 550 -6.18 -36.27 -15.16
CA ASN A 550 -7.37 -37.01 -14.73
C ASN A 550 -7.89 -36.53 -13.38
N TYR A 551 -7.02 -36.38 -12.38
CA TYR A 551 -7.46 -35.93 -11.06
C TYR A 551 -7.87 -34.46 -11.07
N LEU A 552 -7.19 -33.61 -11.85
CA LEU A 552 -7.54 -32.20 -11.99
C LEU A 552 -8.89 -32.03 -12.68
N LYS A 553 -9.20 -32.88 -13.67
CA LYS A 553 -10.52 -32.87 -14.32
C LYS A 553 -11.64 -33.16 -13.32
N VAL A 554 -11.50 -34.21 -12.50
CA VAL A 554 -12.50 -34.56 -11.49
C VAL A 554 -12.66 -33.44 -10.45
N LEU A 555 -11.55 -32.85 -10.01
CA LEU A 555 -11.56 -31.71 -9.10
C LEU A 555 -12.32 -30.50 -9.69
N ILE A 556 -11.97 -30.10 -10.91
CA ILE A 556 -12.59 -28.98 -11.65
C ILE A 556 -14.10 -29.21 -11.77
N GLU A 557 -14.51 -30.38 -12.21
CA GLU A 557 -15.92 -30.75 -12.39
C GLU A 557 -16.66 -30.68 -11.05
N SER A 558 -16.12 -31.30 -10.00
CA SER A 558 -16.73 -31.29 -8.67
C SER A 558 -16.88 -29.88 -8.11
N LEU A 559 -15.79 -29.11 -8.03
CA LEU A 559 -15.81 -27.78 -7.39
C LEU A 559 -16.73 -26.81 -8.12
N PHE A 560 -16.68 -26.77 -9.46
CA PHE A 560 -17.51 -25.85 -10.23
C PHE A 560 -18.98 -26.26 -10.25
N SER A 561 -19.31 -27.56 -10.31
CA SER A 561 -20.71 -28.00 -10.21
C SER A 561 -21.35 -27.58 -8.88
N HIS A 562 -20.67 -27.78 -7.75
CA HIS A 562 -21.19 -27.33 -6.44
C HIS A 562 -21.32 -25.81 -6.39
N THR A 563 -20.31 -25.07 -6.88
CA THR A 563 -20.32 -23.61 -6.83
C THR A 563 -21.40 -22.99 -7.72
N ALA A 564 -21.62 -23.54 -8.92
CA ALA A 564 -22.68 -23.07 -9.82
C ALA A 564 -24.08 -23.28 -9.21
N CYS A 565 -24.28 -24.32 -8.40
CA CYS A 565 -25.52 -24.51 -7.65
C CYS A 565 -25.72 -23.50 -6.50
N LEU A 566 -24.63 -22.93 -5.96
CA LEU A 566 -24.69 -21.93 -4.91
C LEU A 566 -24.92 -20.51 -5.45
N LEU A 567 -24.43 -20.20 -6.64
CA LEU A 567 -24.38 -18.86 -7.21
C LEU A 567 -25.40 -18.69 -8.34
N THR A 568 -26.69 -18.76 -8.01
CA THR A 568 -27.78 -18.75 -9.01
C THR A 568 -28.42 -17.38 -9.20
N LYS A 569 -28.34 -16.50 -8.19
CA LYS A 569 -28.93 -15.16 -8.20
C LYS A 569 -27.94 -14.14 -7.67
N ILE A 570 -28.10 -12.86 -8.05
CA ILE A 570 -27.20 -11.78 -7.61
C ILE A 570 -27.09 -11.64 -6.08
N GLN A 571 -28.14 -12.02 -5.33
CA GLN A 571 -28.12 -12.04 -3.86
C GLN A 571 -27.11 -13.06 -3.32
N ASP A 572 -26.93 -14.20 -3.99
CA ASP A 572 -25.97 -15.23 -3.59
C ASP A 572 -24.54 -14.68 -3.67
N PHE A 573 -24.19 -13.99 -4.76
CA PHE A 573 -22.91 -13.30 -4.93
C PHE A 573 -22.67 -12.22 -3.88
N THR A 574 -23.72 -11.50 -3.50
CA THR A 574 -23.62 -10.46 -2.46
C THR A 574 -23.44 -11.07 -1.07
N SER A 575 -24.06 -12.22 -0.81
CA SER A 575 -23.95 -12.93 0.46
C SER A 575 -22.66 -13.74 0.62
N ARG A 576 -22.06 -14.18 -0.50
CA ARG A 576 -20.86 -15.03 -0.54
C ARG A 576 -19.84 -14.52 -1.57
N PRO A 577 -19.36 -13.27 -1.41
CA PRO A 577 -18.45 -12.66 -2.37
C PRO A 577 -17.12 -13.42 -2.48
N ASP A 578 -16.63 -14.02 -1.38
CA ASP A 578 -15.36 -14.74 -1.35
C ASP A 578 -15.41 -16.02 -2.20
N ILE A 579 -16.54 -16.75 -2.15
CA ILE A 579 -16.75 -17.93 -3.02
C ILE A 579 -16.76 -17.51 -4.49
N ALA A 580 -17.44 -16.40 -4.81
CA ALA A 580 -17.47 -15.89 -6.18
C ALA A 580 -16.06 -15.49 -6.64
N ASP A 581 -15.32 -14.74 -5.83
CA ASP A 581 -13.95 -14.34 -6.12
C ASP A 581 -13.05 -15.55 -6.40
N ASP A 582 -12.94 -16.48 -5.43
CA ASP A 582 -12.07 -17.64 -5.55
C ASP A 582 -12.51 -18.61 -6.67
N CYS A 583 -13.80 -18.72 -6.95
CA CYS A 583 -14.33 -19.52 -8.05
C CYS A 583 -13.87 -18.98 -9.41
N PHE A 584 -14.06 -17.69 -9.66
CA PHE A 584 -13.68 -17.10 -10.95
C PHE A 584 -12.17 -16.92 -11.07
N LEU A 585 -11.45 -16.74 -9.96
CA LEU A 585 -9.99 -16.86 -9.92
C LEU A 585 -9.54 -18.27 -10.36
N LEU A 586 -10.12 -19.33 -9.79
CA LEU A 586 -9.84 -20.72 -10.19
C LEU A 586 -10.19 -20.94 -11.68
N ALA A 587 -11.33 -20.44 -12.16
CA ALA A 587 -11.75 -20.59 -13.55
C ALA A 587 -10.77 -19.91 -14.52
N SER A 588 -10.33 -18.69 -14.21
CA SER A 588 -9.25 -18.00 -14.92
C SER A 588 -7.94 -18.81 -14.95
N ARG A 589 -7.56 -19.43 -13.82
CA ARG A 589 -6.37 -20.31 -13.79
C ARG A 589 -6.54 -21.54 -14.68
N CYS A 590 -7.71 -22.17 -14.67
CA CYS A 590 -8.01 -23.31 -15.54
C CYS A 590 -7.87 -22.94 -17.02
N ILE A 591 -8.37 -21.77 -17.44
CA ILE A 591 -8.22 -21.29 -18.82
C ILE A 591 -6.74 -21.11 -19.21
N ARG A 592 -5.92 -20.56 -18.30
CA ARG A 592 -4.51 -20.26 -18.60
C ARG A 592 -3.59 -21.48 -18.58
N TYR A 593 -3.84 -22.46 -17.70
CA TYR A 593 -2.91 -23.57 -17.47
C TYR A 593 -3.39 -24.92 -17.98
N CYS A 594 -4.69 -25.13 -18.10
CA CYS A 594 -5.29 -26.38 -18.56
C CYS A 594 -6.64 -26.19 -19.28
N PRO A 595 -6.71 -25.36 -20.34
CA PRO A 595 -7.96 -25.07 -21.05
C PRO A 595 -8.65 -26.34 -21.57
N GLN A 596 -7.87 -27.35 -21.98
CA GLN A 596 -8.34 -28.64 -22.45
C GLN A 596 -9.16 -29.44 -21.43
N LEU A 597 -9.04 -29.13 -20.14
CA LEU A 597 -9.84 -29.78 -19.08
C LEU A 597 -11.14 -29.04 -18.80
N LEU A 598 -11.16 -27.71 -18.95
CA LEU A 598 -12.33 -26.88 -18.63
C LEU A 598 -13.32 -26.80 -19.79
N PHE A 599 -12.87 -26.43 -20.99
CA PHE A 599 -13.77 -26.13 -22.11
C PHE A 599 -14.64 -27.32 -22.54
N PRO A 600 -14.11 -28.56 -22.66
CA PRO A 600 -14.94 -29.72 -23.01
C PRO A 600 -15.88 -30.18 -21.88
N SER A 601 -15.73 -29.64 -20.67
CA SER A 601 -16.53 -30.06 -19.52
C SER A 601 -17.91 -29.40 -19.53
N LEU A 602 -18.92 -30.13 -19.02
CA LEU A 602 -20.30 -29.65 -18.92
C LEU A 602 -20.46 -28.46 -17.94
N VAL A 603 -19.46 -28.20 -17.10
CA VAL A 603 -19.48 -27.08 -16.15
C VAL A 603 -19.18 -25.73 -16.82
N PHE A 604 -18.51 -25.72 -17.98
CA PHE A 604 -18.11 -24.47 -18.62
C PHE A 604 -19.30 -23.57 -19.01
N PRO A 605 -20.37 -24.06 -19.68
CA PRO A 605 -21.57 -23.27 -19.93
C PRO A 605 -22.19 -22.72 -18.64
N SER A 606 -22.30 -23.53 -17.58
CA SER A 606 -22.85 -23.12 -16.29
C SER A 606 -22.03 -22.00 -15.63
N LEU A 607 -20.71 -22.01 -15.77
CA LEU A 607 -19.85 -20.94 -15.26
C LEU A 607 -20.04 -19.62 -16.02
N VAL A 608 -20.27 -19.67 -17.33
CA VAL A 608 -20.58 -18.46 -18.11
C VAL A 608 -21.93 -17.89 -17.68
N ASP A 609 -22.94 -18.75 -17.49
CA ASP A 609 -24.25 -18.33 -16.98
C ASP A 609 -24.14 -17.71 -15.57
N CYS A 610 -23.36 -18.35 -14.69
CA CYS A 610 -23.03 -17.84 -13.36
C CYS A 610 -22.34 -16.47 -13.43
N ALA A 611 -21.35 -16.29 -14.31
CA ALA A 611 -20.65 -15.02 -14.51
C ALA A 611 -21.62 -13.90 -14.94
N MET A 612 -22.54 -14.19 -15.86
CA MET A 612 -23.54 -13.23 -16.33
C MET A 612 -24.49 -12.76 -15.22
N VAL A 613 -24.83 -13.64 -14.29
CA VAL A 613 -25.62 -13.28 -13.09
C VAL A 613 -24.82 -12.40 -12.14
N GLY A 614 -23.55 -12.74 -11.91
CA GLY A 614 -22.72 -12.16 -10.85
C GLY A 614 -21.94 -10.89 -11.19
N ILE A 615 -21.69 -10.60 -12.47
CA ILE A 615 -20.77 -9.52 -12.91
C ILE A 615 -21.11 -8.13 -12.32
N THR A 616 -22.38 -7.86 -12.04
CA THR A 616 -22.87 -6.59 -11.47
C THR A 616 -22.80 -6.53 -9.93
N VAL A 617 -22.20 -7.52 -9.28
CA VAL A 617 -21.98 -7.54 -7.83
C VAL A 617 -21.15 -6.32 -7.41
N GLN A 618 -21.55 -5.65 -6.32
CA GLN A 618 -20.86 -4.44 -5.85
C GLN A 618 -19.56 -4.75 -5.08
N HIS A 619 -19.34 -6.01 -4.71
CA HIS A 619 -18.10 -6.44 -4.07
C HIS A 619 -16.95 -6.40 -5.07
N ARG A 620 -15.91 -5.62 -4.74
CA ARG A 620 -14.94 -5.24 -5.76
C ARG A 620 -14.11 -6.44 -6.27
N GLU A 621 -13.60 -7.31 -5.41
CA GLU A 621 -12.72 -8.42 -5.84
C GLU A 621 -13.49 -9.46 -6.66
N ALA A 622 -14.65 -9.91 -6.16
CA ALA A 622 -15.56 -10.81 -6.88
C ALA A 622 -15.92 -10.31 -8.30
N SER A 623 -16.29 -9.04 -8.44
CA SER A 623 -16.58 -8.45 -9.76
C SER A 623 -15.35 -8.45 -10.67
N ASN A 624 -14.17 -8.11 -10.13
CA ASN A 624 -12.92 -8.16 -10.88
C ASN A 624 -12.58 -9.57 -11.35
N SER A 625 -12.72 -10.58 -10.50
CA SER A 625 -12.45 -11.97 -10.86
C SER A 625 -13.41 -12.48 -11.94
N ILE A 626 -14.69 -12.11 -11.89
CA ILE A 626 -15.66 -12.41 -12.94
C ILE A 626 -15.28 -11.74 -14.27
N LEU A 627 -14.94 -10.45 -14.24
CA LEU A 627 -14.51 -9.70 -15.43
C LEU A 627 -13.23 -10.30 -16.03
N ASN A 628 -12.24 -10.62 -15.20
CA ASN A 628 -11.00 -11.26 -15.61
C ASN A 628 -11.24 -12.65 -16.23
N PHE A 629 -12.18 -13.43 -15.68
CA PHE A 629 -12.59 -14.71 -16.27
C PHE A 629 -13.19 -14.53 -17.66
N LEU A 630 -14.10 -13.57 -17.86
CA LEU A 630 -14.66 -13.27 -19.18
C LEU A 630 -13.58 -12.80 -20.16
N SER A 631 -12.69 -11.91 -19.72
CA SER A 631 -11.53 -11.49 -20.50
C SER A 631 -10.63 -12.66 -20.91
N ASP A 632 -10.29 -13.55 -19.98
CA ASP A 632 -9.47 -14.74 -20.25
C ASP A 632 -10.15 -15.66 -21.28
N ILE A 633 -11.50 -15.76 -21.29
CA ILE A 633 -12.25 -16.49 -22.32
C ILE A 633 -12.08 -15.83 -23.70
N PHE A 634 -12.22 -14.51 -23.78
CA PHE A 634 -12.16 -13.78 -25.05
C PHE A 634 -10.75 -13.77 -25.63
N ASP A 635 -9.74 -13.59 -24.78
CA ASP A 635 -8.31 -13.57 -25.15
C ASP A 635 -7.72 -14.96 -25.43
N LEU A 636 -8.51 -16.04 -25.32
CA LEU A 636 -8.06 -17.42 -25.55
C LEU A 636 -7.33 -17.61 -26.89
N ALA A 637 -7.74 -16.88 -27.93
CA ALA A 637 -7.13 -16.92 -29.26
C ALA A 637 -5.67 -16.43 -29.29
N ASN A 638 -5.25 -15.66 -28.28
CA ASN A 638 -3.87 -15.19 -28.12
C ASN A 638 -2.96 -16.24 -27.47
N SER A 639 -3.51 -17.39 -27.05
CA SER A 639 -2.76 -18.47 -26.39
C SER A 639 -2.54 -19.67 -27.32
N THR A 640 -1.32 -20.20 -27.34
CA THR A 640 -0.93 -21.34 -28.22
C THR A 640 -1.68 -22.64 -27.90
N GLN A 641 -2.18 -22.81 -26.66
CA GLN A 641 -2.97 -23.97 -26.25
C GLN A 641 -4.48 -23.78 -26.50
N GLY A 642 -4.92 -22.54 -26.75
CA GLY A 642 -6.33 -22.17 -26.85
C GLY A 642 -7.00 -22.49 -28.19
N GLU A 643 -6.22 -22.67 -29.27
CA GLU A 643 -6.76 -22.88 -30.63
C GLU A 643 -7.72 -24.07 -30.71
N SER A 644 -7.40 -25.17 -30.03
CA SER A 644 -8.22 -26.38 -29.99
C SER A 644 -9.58 -26.20 -29.30
N CYS A 645 -9.68 -25.19 -28.43
CA CYS A 645 -10.87 -24.91 -27.60
C CYS A 645 -11.76 -23.81 -28.17
N LEU A 646 -11.34 -23.11 -29.24
CA LEU A 646 -12.08 -21.99 -29.83
C LEU A 646 -13.48 -22.38 -30.32
N SER A 647 -13.62 -23.55 -30.95
CA SER A 647 -14.91 -24.04 -31.44
C SER A 647 -15.91 -24.29 -30.31
N ILE A 648 -15.45 -24.88 -29.21
CA ILE A 648 -16.26 -25.15 -28.01
C ILE A 648 -16.63 -23.84 -27.34
N ARG A 649 -15.65 -22.93 -27.14
CA ARG A 649 -15.89 -21.58 -26.61
C ARG A 649 -16.98 -20.87 -27.41
N ASP A 650 -16.86 -20.84 -28.73
CA ASP A 650 -17.77 -20.10 -29.60
C ASP A 650 -19.18 -20.68 -29.59
N SER A 651 -19.32 -22.01 -29.44
CA SER A 651 -20.63 -22.65 -29.28
C SER A 651 -21.38 -22.20 -28.02
N VAL A 652 -20.66 -21.78 -26.97
CA VAL A 652 -21.23 -21.32 -25.69
C VAL A 652 -21.41 -19.81 -25.64
N ILE A 653 -20.43 -19.05 -26.15
CA ILE A 653 -20.39 -17.59 -26.03
C ILE A 653 -21.27 -16.90 -27.08
N ILE A 654 -21.30 -17.37 -28.33
CA ILE A 654 -22.09 -16.70 -29.39
C ILE A 654 -23.59 -16.58 -29.01
N PRO A 655 -24.26 -17.62 -28.47
CA PRO A 655 -25.65 -17.49 -28.02
C PRO A 655 -25.86 -16.49 -26.86
N ARG A 656 -24.82 -16.23 -26.07
CA ARG A 656 -24.84 -15.34 -24.88
C ARG A 656 -24.27 -13.95 -25.16
N GLY A 657 -23.65 -13.76 -26.32
CA GLY A 657 -22.97 -12.54 -26.75
C GLY A 657 -23.79 -11.25 -26.63
N PRO A 658 -25.06 -11.21 -27.09
CA PRO A 658 -25.91 -10.04 -26.91
C PRO A 658 -26.09 -9.65 -25.44
N THR A 659 -26.36 -10.64 -24.57
CA THR A 659 -26.60 -10.41 -23.14
C THR A 659 -25.32 -10.01 -22.41
N ILE A 660 -24.19 -10.65 -22.70
CA ILE A 660 -22.89 -10.29 -22.12
C ILE A 660 -22.52 -8.85 -22.52
N THR A 661 -22.64 -8.50 -23.80
CA THR A 661 -22.41 -7.13 -24.29
C THR A 661 -23.29 -6.12 -23.56
N ARG A 662 -24.58 -6.42 -23.42
CA ARG A 662 -25.54 -5.55 -22.72
C ARG A 662 -25.14 -5.32 -21.27
N ILE A 663 -24.73 -6.37 -20.56
CA ILE A 663 -24.34 -6.26 -19.16
C ILE A 663 -23.03 -5.49 -19.00
N LEU A 664 -22.03 -5.70 -19.88
CA LEU A 664 -20.78 -4.92 -19.87
C LEU A 664 -21.03 -3.43 -20.12
N VAL A 665 -21.88 -3.08 -21.09
CA VAL A 665 -22.29 -1.69 -21.34
C VAL A 665 -23.08 -1.12 -20.15
N ALA A 666 -23.93 -1.91 -19.50
CA ALA A 666 -24.60 -1.50 -18.26
C ALA A 666 -23.58 -1.21 -17.14
N CYS A 667 -22.53 -2.02 -17.01
CA CYS A 667 -21.44 -1.82 -16.05
C CYS A 667 -20.68 -0.51 -16.30
N LEU A 668 -20.31 -0.23 -17.56
CA LEU A 668 -19.68 1.03 -17.96
C LEU A 668 -20.54 2.24 -17.62
N THR A 669 -21.83 2.17 -17.91
CA THR A 669 -22.78 3.29 -17.76
C THR A 669 -23.38 3.42 -16.36
N GLY A 670 -22.88 2.68 -15.36
CA GLY A 670 -23.22 2.93 -13.96
C GLY A 670 -23.81 1.74 -13.17
N ALA A 671 -23.76 0.51 -13.68
CA ALA A 671 -24.09 -0.67 -12.85
C ALA A 671 -22.98 -0.96 -11.83
N LEU A 672 -21.74 -0.56 -12.12
CA LEU A 672 -20.58 -0.65 -11.23
C LEU A 672 -19.98 0.75 -10.93
N PRO A 673 -19.30 0.93 -9.79
CA PRO A 673 -18.58 2.17 -9.45
C PRO A 673 -17.51 2.56 -10.49
N SER A 674 -17.12 3.83 -10.53
CA SER A 674 -16.11 4.35 -11.48
C SER A 674 -14.74 3.70 -11.31
N SER A 675 -14.43 3.22 -10.11
CA SER A 675 -13.21 2.46 -9.78
C SER A 675 -13.07 1.12 -10.53
N ARG A 676 -14.11 0.65 -11.24
CA ARG A 676 -14.10 -0.57 -12.06
C ARG A 676 -14.12 -0.34 -13.57
N LEU A 677 -14.10 0.91 -14.02
CA LEU A 677 -14.22 1.23 -15.45
C LEU A 677 -13.10 0.61 -16.29
N GLU A 678 -11.86 0.65 -15.81
CA GLU A 678 -10.71 0.09 -16.54
C GLU A 678 -10.90 -1.39 -16.86
N THR A 679 -11.27 -2.21 -15.87
CA THR A 679 -11.47 -3.66 -16.03
C THR A 679 -12.66 -3.98 -16.93
N VAL A 680 -13.77 -3.23 -16.82
CA VAL A 680 -14.95 -3.42 -17.68
C VAL A 680 -14.65 -3.01 -19.13
N THR A 681 -13.94 -1.90 -19.33
CA THR A 681 -13.48 -1.43 -20.64
C THR A 681 -12.60 -2.48 -21.30
N TYR A 682 -11.65 -3.06 -20.55
CA TYR A 682 -10.82 -4.15 -21.05
C TYR A 682 -11.65 -5.36 -21.50
N ALA A 683 -12.60 -5.82 -20.67
CA ALA A 683 -13.46 -6.96 -21.01
C ALA A 683 -14.32 -6.72 -22.26
N LEU A 684 -14.87 -5.51 -22.43
CA LEU A 684 -15.64 -5.14 -23.61
C LEU A 684 -14.76 -5.11 -24.88
N LEU A 685 -13.55 -4.55 -24.78
CA LEU A 685 -12.60 -4.51 -25.89
C LEU A 685 -12.11 -5.92 -26.27
N ALA A 686 -11.86 -6.79 -25.29
CA ALA A 686 -11.49 -8.19 -25.52
C ALA A 686 -12.62 -8.95 -26.25
N LEU A 687 -13.88 -8.79 -25.81
CA LEU A 687 -15.05 -9.35 -26.50
C LEU A 687 -15.13 -8.85 -27.95
N THR A 688 -14.90 -7.55 -28.15
CA THR A 688 -14.98 -6.91 -29.46
C THR A 688 -13.90 -7.41 -30.42
N ARG A 689 -12.67 -7.61 -29.93
CA ARG A 689 -11.58 -8.22 -30.69
C ARG A 689 -11.84 -9.68 -31.04
N ALA A 690 -12.43 -10.44 -30.12
CA ALA A 690 -12.70 -11.86 -30.31
C ALA A 690 -13.79 -12.14 -31.36
N TYR A 691 -14.82 -11.28 -31.45
CA TYR A 691 -16.01 -11.54 -32.29
C TYR A 691 -16.25 -10.50 -33.40
N GLY A 692 -15.45 -9.44 -33.47
CA GLY A 692 -15.47 -8.44 -34.54
C GLY A 692 -16.86 -7.87 -34.83
N LEU A 693 -17.34 -8.07 -36.06
CA LEU A 693 -18.64 -7.56 -36.52
C LEU A 693 -19.82 -8.00 -35.64
N LYS A 694 -19.81 -9.24 -35.11
CA LYS A 694 -20.90 -9.73 -34.24
C LYS A 694 -20.99 -8.93 -32.93
N ALA A 695 -19.83 -8.60 -32.34
CA ALA A 695 -19.80 -7.76 -31.14
C ALA A 695 -20.28 -6.33 -31.40
N LEU A 696 -20.00 -5.79 -32.58
CA LEU A 696 -20.50 -4.47 -33.00
C LEU A 696 -22.02 -4.48 -33.18
N GLU A 697 -22.59 -5.53 -33.76
CA GLU A 697 -24.04 -5.71 -33.88
C GLU A 697 -24.70 -5.74 -32.50
N TRP A 698 -24.17 -6.54 -31.57
CA TRP A 698 -24.65 -6.61 -30.19
C TRP A 698 -24.54 -5.25 -29.48
N ALA A 699 -23.42 -4.55 -29.63
CA ALA A 699 -23.22 -3.24 -29.02
C ALA A 699 -24.17 -2.18 -29.59
N LYS A 700 -24.43 -2.21 -30.91
CA LYS A 700 -25.36 -1.30 -31.57
C LYS A 700 -26.79 -1.49 -31.07
N GLU A 701 -27.24 -2.73 -30.93
CA GLU A 701 -28.54 -3.05 -30.33
C GLU A 701 -28.62 -2.52 -28.89
N CYS A 702 -27.58 -2.72 -28.08
CA CYS A 702 -27.56 -2.25 -26.69
C CYS A 702 -27.59 -0.72 -26.57
N VAL A 703 -26.75 -0.02 -27.32
CA VAL A 703 -26.64 1.45 -27.29
C VAL A 703 -27.90 2.13 -27.83
N SER A 704 -28.65 1.45 -28.71
CA SER A 704 -29.96 1.95 -29.18
C SER A 704 -31.00 2.04 -28.07
N LEU A 705 -30.88 1.23 -27.01
CA LEU A 705 -31.80 1.22 -25.86
C LEU A 705 -31.57 2.42 -24.93
N ILE A 706 -30.40 3.07 -24.98
CA ILE A 706 -30.10 4.24 -24.15
C ILE A 706 -31.01 5.40 -24.61
N PRO A 707 -31.70 6.13 -23.72
CA PRO A 707 -32.53 7.27 -24.13
C PRO A 707 -31.71 8.47 -24.62
N SER A 708 -32.19 9.21 -25.62
CA SER A 708 -31.51 10.40 -26.17
C SER A 708 -31.36 11.54 -25.16
N THR A 709 -32.19 11.53 -24.11
CA THR A 709 -32.06 12.44 -22.95
C THR A 709 -30.84 12.15 -22.09
N ALA A 710 -30.33 10.92 -22.12
CA ALA A 710 -29.16 10.49 -21.36
C ALA A 710 -27.86 10.65 -22.17
N ALA A 711 -27.83 10.17 -23.41
CA ALA A 711 -26.66 10.26 -24.31
C ALA A 711 -27.08 10.63 -25.74
N THR A 712 -26.36 11.58 -26.34
CA THR A 712 -26.56 12.10 -27.69
C THR A 712 -26.17 11.09 -28.77
N GLU A 713 -26.66 11.28 -30.00
CA GLU A 713 -26.30 10.43 -31.14
C GLU A 713 -24.79 10.50 -31.48
N LEU A 714 -24.16 11.66 -31.24
CA LEU A 714 -22.73 11.85 -31.44
C LEU A 714 -21.90 10.97 -30.49
N GLU A 715 -22.22 10.98 -29.19
CA GLU A 715 -21.53 10.18 -28.17
C GLU A 715 -21.68 8.67 -28.45
N ARG A 716 -22.88 8.24 -28.86
CA ARG A 716 -23.13 6.84 -29.26
C ARG A 716 -22.31 6.42 -30.47
N THR A 717 -22.24 7.29 -31.48
CA THR A 717 -21.50 7.01 -32.72
C THR A 717 -20.01 6.94 -32.44
N ARG A 718 -19.46 7.83 -31.60
CA ARG A 718 -18.05 7.78 -31.17
C ARG A 718 -17.73 6.50 -30.41
N PHE A 719 -18.61 6.07 -29.51
CA PHE A 719 -18.45 4.81 -28.80
C PHE A 719 -18.44 3.61 -29.75
N LEU A 720 -19.40 3.53 -30.69
CA LEU A 720 -19.43 2.46 -31.69
C LEU A 720 -18.24 2.49 -32.64
N GLN A 721 -17.71 3.68 -32.98
CA GLN A 721 -16.49 3.83 -33.76
C GLN A 721 -15.28 3.29 -33.00
N ALA A 722 -15.14 3.59 -31.71
CA ALA A 722 -14.05 3.05 -30.89
C ALA A 722 -14.09 1.52 -30.81
N LEU A 723 -15.29 0.92 -30.70
CA LEU A 723 -15.44 -0.53 -30.78
C LEU A 723 -15.10 -1.07 -32.18
N SER A 724 -15.49 -0.36 -33.25
CA SER A 724 -15.15 -0.76 -34.62
C SER A 724 -13.64 -0.75 -34.86
N ASP A 725 -12.95 0.26 -34.33
CA ASP A 725 -11.50 0.37 -34.38
C ASP A 725 -10.85 -0.76 -33.56
N ALA A 726 -11.41 -1.09 -32.39
CA ALA A 726 -10.98 -2.25 -31.60
C ALA A 726 -11.12 -3.58 -32.37
N ALA A 727 -12.24 -3.78 -33.06
CA ALA A 727 -12.50 -4.95 -33.89
C ALA A 727 -11.50 -5.09 -35.05
N SER A 728 -10.94 -3.97 -35.52
CA SER A 728 -9.90 -3.92 -36.55
C SER A 728 -8.46 -4.07 -36.03
N GLY A 729 -8.27 -4.17 -34.70
CA GLY A 729 -6.97 -4.37 -34.06
C GLY A 729 -6.24 -3.09 -33.63
N ALA A 730 -6.93 -1.95 -33.47
CA ALA A 730 -6.32 -0.71 -33.01
C ALA A 730 -5.80 -0.77 -31.56
N ASN A 731 -4.78 0.06 -31.27
CA ASN A 731 -4.15 0.17 -29.94
C ASN A 731 -5.10 0.74 -28.87
N MET A 732 -5.06 0.16 -27.66
CA MET A 732 -6.02 0.46 -26.59
C MET A 732 -6.05 1.92 -26.14
N ASN A 733 -4.91 2.60 -26.08
CA ASN A 733 -4.81 3.93 -25.46
C ASN A 733 -5.67 5.00 -26.16
N ASN A 734 -5.92 4.86 -27.46
CA ASN A 734 -6.75 5.81 -28.22
C ASN A 734 -8.26 5.47 -28.15
N LEU A 735 -8.60 4.27 -27.65
CA LEU A 735 -9.97 3.74 -27.61
C LEU A 735 -10.65 3.95 -26.25
N VAL A 736 -9.88 4.30 -25.21
CA VAL A 736 -10.37 4.52 -23.84
C VAL A 736 -11.17 5.82 -23.75
N VAL A 737 -10.69 6.90 -24.38
CA VAL A 737 -11.32 8.23 -24.28
C VAL A 737 -12.79 8.22 -24.72
N PRO A 738 -13.18 7.67 -25.89
CA PRO A 738 -14.60 7.64 -26.29
C PRO A 738 -15.47 6.75 -25.39
N ILE A 739 -14.89 5.74 -24.74
CA ILE A 739 -15.58 4.84 -23.80
C ILE A 739 -15.81 5.55 -22.45
N GLU A 740 -14.81 6.29 -21.98
CA GLU A 740 -14.91 7.14 -20.79
C GLU A 740 -15.89 8.29 -20.99
N GLU A 741 -15.88 8.96 -22.15
CA GLU A 741 -16.86 10.00 -22.51
C GLU A 741 -18.31 9.48 -22.35
N LEU A 742 -18.63 8.30 -22.90
CA LEU A 742 -19.96 7.70 -22.75
C LEU A 742 -20.30 7.38 -21.30
N SER A 743 -19.33 6.87 -20.54
CA SER A 743 -19.47 6.56 -19.11
C SER A 743 -19.78 7.82 -18.29
N GLU A 744 -19.01 8.90 -18.48
CA GLU A 744 -19.19 10.17 -17.76
C GLU A 744 -20.57 10.77 -18.02
N VAL A 745 -20.99 10.82 -19.28
CA VAL A 745 -22.30 11.38 -19.67
C VAL A 745 -23.44 10.59 -19.03
N CYS A 746 -23.34 9.26 -19.01
CA CYS A 746 -24.33 8.38 -18.40
C CYS A 746 -24.32 8.43 -16.86
N ARG A 747 -23.24 8.94 -16.24
CA ARG A 747 -23.05 9.07 -14.78
C ARG A 747 -23.18 10.50 -14.26
N ARG A 748 -23.39 11.50 -15.13
CA ARG A 748 -23.39 12.95 -14.78
C ARG A 748 -24.31 13.33 -13.61
N ASN A 749 -25.41 12.58 -13.42
CA ASN A 749 -26.24 12.66 -12.24
C ASN A 749 -27.03 11.35 -12.02
N ARG A 750 -27.57 11.19 -10.82
CA ARG A 750 -28.28 9.97 -10.39
C ARG A 750 -29.51 9.64 -11.26
N THR A 751 -30.29 10.64 -11.66
CA THR A 751 -31.49 10.44 -12.47
C THR A 751 -31.17 9.89 -13.86
N VAL A 752 -30.11 10.41 -14.49
CA VAL A 752 -29.64 9.94 -15.79
C VAL A 752 -29.13 8.50 -15.67
N GLN A 753 -28.36 8.21 -14.63
CA GLN A 753 -27.88 6.86 -14.35
C GLN A 753 -29.05 5.88 -14.16
N GLU A 754 -30.07 6.21 -13.37
CA GLU A 754 -31.24 5.35 -13.14
C GLU A 754 -32.03 5.07 -14.44
N ILE A 755 -32.19 6.06 -15.31
CA ILE A 755 -32.84 5.91 -16.63
C ILE A 755 -32.04 4.94 -17.52
N VAL A 756 -30.72 5.12 -17.59
CA VAL A 756 -29.84 4.26 -18.40
C VAL A 756 -29.84 2.83 -17.84
N GLN A 757 -29.77 2.68 -16.53
CA GLN A 757 -29.79 1.36 -15.87
C GLN A 757 -31.15 0.67 -16.04
N GLY A 758 -32.27 1.40 -16.01
CA GLY A 758 -33.59 0.84 -16.30
C GLY A 758 -33.72 0.32 -17.74
N ALA A 759 -33.01 0.93 -18.70
CA ALA A 759 -32.97 0.47 -20.08
C ALA A 759 -32.02 -0.71 -20.29
N LEU A 760 -30.87 -0.74 -19.60
CA LEU A 760 -29.80 -1.70 -19.88
C LEU A 760 -29.78 -2.93 -18.97
N ARG A 761 -30.25 -2.85 -17.72
CA ARG A 761 -30.28 -4.02 -16.84
C ARG A 761 -31.25 -5.09 -17.37
N PRO A 762 -30.86 -6.38 -17.38
CA PRO A 762 -31.81 -7.46 -17.66
C PRO A 762 -32.90 -7.45 -16.59
N LEU A 763 -34.18 -7.44 -16.99
CA LEU A 763 -35.32 -7.29 -16.06
C LEU A 763 -35.59 -8.51 -15.18
N ASP A 764 -35.04 -9.68 -15.51
CA ASP A 764 -34.87 -10.85 -14.63
C ASP A 764 -34.05 -11.86 -15.45
N LEU A 765 -32.85 -12.23 -15.01
CA LEU A 765 -32.08 -13.32 -15.63
C LEU A 765 -32.72 -14.67 -15.26
N ASN A 766 -33.92 -14.95 -15.77
CA ASN A 766 -34.47 -16.29 -15.79
C ASN A 766 -33.71 -17.09 -16.85
N ILE A 767 -32.60 -17.70 -16.45
CA ILE A 767 -31.86 -18.66 -17.27
C ILE A 767 -32.81 -19.82 -17.57
N VAL A 768 -33.31 -19.89 -18.80
CA VAL A 768 -34.00 -21.08 -19.28
C VAL A 768 -32.95 -22.18 -19.39
N ALA A 769 -33.08 -23.22 -18.56
CA ALA A 769 -32.24 -24.41 -18.66
C ALA A 769 -32.37 -24.98 -20.08
N VAL A 770 -31.27 -24.96 -20.84
CA VAL A 770 -31.19 -25.72 -22.08
C VAL A 770 -30.94 -27.18 -21.68
N SER A 771 -31.99 -27.99 -21.80
CA SER A 771 -31.96 -29.45 -21.63
C SER A 771 -31.06 -30.13 -22.64
#